data_AF-A0AA37PBB2-F1
#
_entry.id   AF-A0AA37PBB2-F1
#
_cell.length_a   1.000
_cell.length_b   1.000
_cell.length_c   1.000
_cell.angle_alpha   90.00
_cell.angle_beta   90.00
_cell.angle_gamma   90.00
#
_symmetry.space_group_name_H-M   'P 1'
#
loop_
_entity.id
_entity.type
_entity.pdbx_description
1 polymer ?
#
loop_
_entity_poly.entity_id
_entity_poly.type
_entity_poly.pdbx_seq_one_letter_code
_entity_poly.pdbx_strand_id
1 'polypeptide(L)'
;MLIGLAYLNTPLYTRDGKVLGDDYRIGGIGDPKKHGKPAPIEEDLIIDSDMPPWLKFKHLNGYFNGLKSIVPFANHTPEYPNNSFPAPVTAVPIYHDTPPTPTPYAAHPDYASTEYTREHHPVRECFIDEDDKIAVPDIYAFDGVPQNQPDPAIGSHTVLGLRNDVCFDRFGRYGPYGLGYSISEGGTSQGYDTEQEGAEAVWAKTGKIDYSRVDWGVAQERCVERNSARFSNGTKESTYDAIYSEPESPESGLKKTDRIAVVVRTYVGFQWTQLAIVNFRAMISELSLKSGGEYTVHFLLHVKDNEAPIWSDPSVVQGILDANVPTEFHSMCTLWSEAEMKLYYPGHFADAIENPSNGDIHGVYRSAQMPLQVFALQHPEYAHFWNWEMDMRYIGSYYELLDRLGSWAKAQTRTLLWERSSKYYIPAEHGSWDEFANIVEKELNASSRRAILGPQIFPGRMSLKSEEAGASILPPSCARGGNPNECGVGEEADLITLNPLFDADESGWVFAKDVTGYEMVFAPPPRRCAIVTASRLSRRLLAAMHEEMWRMHHSMFSEMFPASMALHHGFKAAYAPHPVFLDRAWYPFNTIEKAFNGGRDGTTGGHGSPFDLKNEHNHKGTSWYYNSEFAGLLWRRWLGYAQMDGRGNNGGRAGEGSLRGGLEEESHKDSSGRLCMRSMLLHPIKWENPIERP
;
A
#
# COMPACT_ATOMS: atom_id res chain seq x y z
N MET A 1 -25.07 26.19 32.77
CA MET A 1 -26.04 25.48 33.62
C MET A 1 -26.74 24.46 32.74
N LEU A 2 -26.40 23.17 32.94
CA LEU A 2 -26.99 21.93 32.39
C LEU A 2 -27.51 21.90 30.93
N ILE A 3 -26.74 21.22 30.07
CA ILE A 3 -27.19 20.61 28.81
C ILE A 3 -27.52 19.13 29.10
N GLY A 4 -28.67 18.66 28.62
CA GLY A 4 -29.10 17.27 28.66
C GLY A 4 -29.75 16.86 27.33
N LEU A 5 -29.35 15.68 26.87
CA LEU A 5 -29.66 14.95 25.63
C LEU A 5 -31.14 14.94 25.16
N ALA A 6 -31.33 14.83 23.84
CA ALA A 6 -32.12 13.75 23.22
C ALA A 6 -31.87 13.69 21.70
N TYR A 7 -31.29 12.57 21.24
CA TYR A 7 -31.31 12.14 19.83
C TYR A 7 -32.74 11.65 19.49
N LEU A 8 -33.28 12.03 18.34
CA LEU A 8 -34.50 11.44 17.77
C LEU A 8 -34.25 11.03 16.32
N ASN A 9 -34.27 9.70 16.11
CA ASN A 9 -34.38 9.03 14.81
C ASN A 9 -35.61 9.55 14.06
N THR A 10 -35.44 10.03 12.83
CA THR A 10 -36.56 10.40 11.94
C THR A 10 -36.69 9.38 10.81
N PRO A 11 -37.88 8.79 10.58
CA PRO A 11 -38.11 7.89 9.45
C PRO A 11 -38.25 8.67 8.13
N LEU A 12 -37.75 8.08 7.04
CA LEU A 12 -37.88 8.60 5.68
C LEU A 12 -39.24 8.23 5.07
N TYR A 13 -39.89 9.19 4.43
CA TYR A 13 -41.19 9.03 3.76
C TYR A 13 -41.04 9.13 2.25
N THR A 14 -41.82 8.33 1.50
CA THR A 14 -42.01 8.53 0.06
C THR A 14 -42.86 9.77 -0.21
N ARG A 15 -42.79 10.30 -1.44
CA ARG A 15 -43.43 11.55 -1.87
C ARG A 15 -44.97 11.52 -1.80
N ASP A 16 -45.53 10.33 -1.63
CA ASP A 16 -46.93 9.97 -1.52
C ASP A 16 -47.35 9.51 -0.10
N GLY A 17 -46.47 9.70 0.89
CA GLY A 17 -46.83 9.68 2.32
C GLY A 17 -46.97 8.30 2.96
N LYS A 18 -46.52 7.23 2.31
CA LYS A 18 -46.39 5.91 2.96
C LYS A 18 -45.08 5.78 3.73
N VAL A 19 -45.17 5.30 4.96
CA VAL A 19 -44.05 4.77 5.75
C VAL A 19 -43.52 3.53 5.02
N LEU A 20 -42.23 3.49 4.73
CA LEU A 20 -41.56 2.27 4.31
C LEU A 20 -41.50 1.33 5.52
N GLY A 21 -42.51 0.48 5.67
CA GLY A 21 -42.54 -0.57 6.68
C GLY A 21 -41.60 -1.71 6.33
N ASP A 22 -40.78 -2.11 7.31
CA ASP A 22 -40.26 -3.44 7.70
C ASP A 22 -40.16 -4.62 6.71
N ASP A 23 -40.06 -4.40 5.39
CA ASP A 23 -39.88 -5.46 4.40
C ASP A 23 -38.62 -5.26 3.53
N TYR A 24 -37.50 -4.85 4.16
CA TYR A 24 -36.19 -5.06 3.56
C TYR A 24 -35.73 -6.51 3.79
N ARG A 25 -35.96 -7.35 2.78
CA ARG A 25 -35.27 -8.64 2.63
C ARG A 25 -33.78 -8.37 2.42
N ILE A 26 -32.96 -8.60 3.46
CA ILE A 26 -31.56 -9.02 3.36
C ILE A 26 -31.35 -10.12 4.40
N GLY A 27 -30.81 -11.26 3.96
CA GLY A 27 -30.66 -12.48 4.76
C GLY A 27 -29.84 -12.28 6.04
N GLY A 28 -30.28 -12.96 7.10
CA GLY A 28 -29.52 -13.14 8.33
C GLY A 28 -30.12 -12.47 9.58
N ILE A 29 -31.35 -12.81 9.96
CA ILE A 29 -31.74 -12.72 11.39
C ILE A 29 -31.18 -13.99 12.06
N GLY A 30 -29.88 -14.03 12.29
CA GLY A 30 -29.28 -15.02 13.20
C GLY A 30 -29.75 -14.76 14.63
N ASP A 31 -29.92 -15.80 15.44
CA ASP A 31 -30.15 -15.64 16.88
C ASP A 31 -28.88 -15.06 17.52
N PRO A 32 -28.86 -13.82 18.04
CA PRO A 32 -27.68 -13.23 18.67
C PRO A 32 -27.20 -14.00 19.91
N LYS A 33 -27.92 -15.03 20.35
CA LYS A 33 -27.54 -15.94 21.44
C LYS A 33 -26.67 -17.12 21.01
N LYS A 34 -26.51 -17.39 19.71
CA LYS A 34 -25.54 -18.40 19.24
C LYS A 34 -24.14 -17.81 19.32
N HIS A 35 -23.38 -18.26 20.31
CA HIS A 35 -21.96 -17.95 20.44
C HIS A 35 -21.13 -19.16 20.04
N GLY A 36 -20.07 -18.91 19.28
CA GLY A 36 -19.03 -19.92 19.04
C GLY A 36 -18.28 -20.27 20.32
N LYS A 37 -17.25 -21.12 20.21
CA LYS A 37 -16.34 -21.34 21.36
C LYS A 37 -15.81 -19.98 21.84
N PRO A 38 -15.75 -19.75 23.17
CA PRO A 38 -15.15 -18.53 23.71
C PRO A 38 -13.75 -18.32 23.14
N ALA A 39 -13.41 -17.06 22.87
CA ALA A 39 -12.04 -16.70 22.53
C ALA A 39 -11.09 -17.14 23.67
N PRO A 40 -9.81 -17.47 23.39
CA PRO A 40 -8.84 -17.74 24.44
C PRO A 40 -8.90 -16.65 25.50
N ILE A 41 -8.98 -17.07 26.77
CA ILE A 41 -8.78 -16.14 27.87
C ILE A 41 -7.30 -15.78 27.84
N GLU A 42 -6.98 -14.54 27.47
CA GLU A 42 -5.64 -14.01 27.72
C GLU A 42 -5.46 -13.93 29.23
N GLU A 43 -4.54 -14.74 29.78
CA GLU A 43 -4.17 -14.67 31.19
C GLU A 43 -3.82 -13.23 31.58
N ASP A 44 -4.01 -12.86 32.85
CA ASP A 44 -3.71 -11.50 33.28
C ASP A 44 -2.23 -11.17 33.02
N LEU A 45 -2.02 -10.12 32.24
CA LEU A 45 -0.69 -9.64 31.86
C LEU A 45 0.13 -9.33 33.11
N ILE A 46 1.32 -9.93 33.21
CA ILE A 46 2.31 -9.58 34.22
C ILE A 46 3.05 -8.36 33.70
N ILE A 47 2.58 -7.18 34.10
CA ILE A 47 3.18 -5.90 33.67
C ILE A 47 4.47 -5.66 34.45
N ASP A 48 5.60 -5.82 33.77
CA ASP A 48 6.91 -5.36 34.22
C ASP A 48 7.10 -3.87 33.86
N SER A 49 7.74 -3.09 34.73
CA SER A 49 8.08 -1.69 34.46
C SER A 49 8.97 -1.54 33.23
N ASP A 50 9.87 -2.52 33.02
CA ASP A 50 10.88 -2.48 31.96
C ASP A 50 10.36 -3.04 30.62
N MET A 51 9.13 -3.55 30.61
CA MET A 51 8.48 -4.06 29.40
C MET A 51 8.24 -2.92 28.39
N PRO A 52 8.51 -3.16 27.08
CA PRO A 52 8.12 -2.25 26.00
C PRO A 52 6.64 -1.84 26.10
N PRO A 53 6.29 -0.55 25.94
CA PRO A 53 4.91 -0.05 26.10
C PRO A 53 3.84 -0.83 25.35
N TRP A 54 4.08 -1.18 24.08
CA TRP A 54 3.11 -1.90 23.25
C TRP A 54 2.71 -3.29 23.80
N LEU A 55 3.60 -3.98 24.52
CA LEU A 55 3.33 -5.30 25.09
C LEU A 55 2.41 -5.25 26.32
N LYS A 56 2.14 -4.04 26.84
CA LYS A 56 1.27 -3.83 28.01
C LYS A 56 -0.22 -3.86 27.64
N PHE A 57 -0.55 -3.88 26.35
CA PHE A 57 -1.92 -3.93 25.85
C PHE A 57 -2.34 -5.36 25.51
N LYS A 58 -3.63 -5.64 25.69
CA LYS A 58 -4.23 -6.96 25.39
C LYS A 58 -4.44 -7.15 23.89
N HIS A 59 -4.30 -8.38 23.41
CA HIS A 59 -4.50 -8.73 22.00
C HIS A 59 -5.97 -8.69 21.60
N LEU A 60 -6.25 -8.15 20.41
CA LEU A 60 -7.57 -8.13 19.80
C LEU A 60 -7.97 -9.51 19.26
N ASN A 61 -9.24 -9.87 19.38
CA ASN A 61 -9.78 -11.16 18.95
C ASN A 61 -10.58 -11.08 17.65
N GLY A 62 -11.16 -9.92 17.35
CA GLY A 62 -12.09 -9.71 16.24
C GLY A 62 -11.48 -9.83 14.85
N TYR A 63 -10.14 -9.76 14.73
CA TYR A 63 -9.45 -10.11 13.49
C TYR A 63 -9.68 -11.57 13.06
N PHE A 64 -9.93 -12.46 14.02
CA PHE A 64 -10.03 -13.89 13.76
C PHE A 64 -11.49 -14.36 13.64
N ASN A 65 -12.40 -13.44 13.35
CA ASN A 65 -13.80 -13.73 13.04
C ASN A 65 -13.98 -14.02 11.54
N GLY A 66 -14.74 -15.07 11.24
CA GLY A 66 -14.93 -15.59 9.90
C GLY A 66 -16.30 -15.32 9.27
N LEU A 67 -16.52 -15.92 8.10
CA LEU A 67 -17.68 -15.73 7.23
C LEU A 67 -19.04 -15.88 7.91
N LYS A 68 -19.18 -16.79 8.87
CA LYS A 68 -20.44 -17.05 9.60
C LYS A 68 -20.80 -15.93 10.60
N SER A 69 -19.89 -14.98 10.82
CA SER A 69 -20.08 -13.82 11.70
C SER A 69 -20.34 -12.51 10.96
N ILE A 70 -20.45 -12.55 9.62
CA ILE A 70 -20.69 -11.36 8.79
C ILE A 70 -22.04 -10.73 9.12
N VAL A 71 -22.03 -9.40 9.29
CA VAL A 71 -23.22 -8.57 9.43
C VAL A 71 -23.18 -7.43 8.40
N PRO A 72 -24.34 -6.86 8.02
CA PRO A 72 -24.36 -5.62 7.25
C PRO A 72 -23.53 -4.54 7.94
N PHE A 73 -22.80 -3.72 7.18
CA PHE A 73 -21.88 -2.71 7.74
C PHE A 73 -22.57 -1.74 8.71
N ALA A 74 -23.83 -1.37 8.46
CA ALA A 74 -24.60 -0.52 9.37
C ALA A 74 -24.84 -1.13 10.77
N ASN A 75 -24.73 -2.45 10.90
CA ASN A 75 -24.89 -3.18 12.15
C ASN A 75 -23.53 -3.62 12.75
N HIS A 76 -22.43 -3.35 12.04
CA HIS A 76 -21.10 -3.67 12.53
C HIS A 76 -20.75 -2.81 13.74
N THR A 77 -20.16 -3.44 14.74
CA THR A 77 -19.56 -2.73 15.87
C THR A 77 -18.12 -3.21 16.03
N PRO A 78 -17.11 -2.35 15.78
CA PRO A 78 -15.71 -2.76 15.86
C PRO A 78 -15.35 -3.12 17.30
N GLU A 79 -14.47 -4.11 17.49
CA GLU A 79 -13.86 -4.35 18.80
C GLU A 79 -12.97 -3.19 19.22
N TYR A 80 -12.23 -2.61 18.26
CA TYR A 80 -11.30 -1.53 18.46
C TYR A 80 -11.15 -0.71 17.17
N PRO A 81 -10.97 0.62 17.23
CA PRO A 81 -11.17 1.50 18.39
C PRO A 81 -12.64 1.54 18.83
N ASN A 82 -12.93 1.31 20.11
CA ASN A 82 -14.29 1.40 20.65
C ASN A 82 -14.28 1.76 22.16
N ASN A 83 -15.12 2.69 22.59
CA ASN A 83 -15.24 3.08 24.01
C ASN A 83 -16.44 2.44 24.73
N SER A 84 -17.34 1.77 24.00
CA SER A 84 -18.61 1.25 24.53
C SER A 84 -18.44 -0.05 25.32
N PHE A 85 -17.40 -0.84 25.06
CA PHE A 85 -17.07 -2.04 25.81
C PHE A 85 -15.56 -2.28 25.82
N PRO A 86 -15.02 -2.96 26.86
CA PRO A 86 -13.59 -3.24 26.93
C PRO A 86 -13.20 -4.31 25.91
N ALA A 87 -12.19 -4.03 25.09
CA ALA A 87 -11.47 -5.06 24.35
C ALA A 87 -10.56 -5.87 25.30
N PRO A 88 -10.31 -7.16 25.04
CA PRO A 88 -10.79 -7.89 23.87
C PRO A 88 -12.18 -8.49 24.02
N VAL A 89 -12.88 -8.69 22.89
CA VAL A 89 -14.14 -9.44 22.87
C VAL A 89 -13.89 -10.91 23.23
N THR A 90 -14.76 -11.49 24.04
CA THR A 90 -14.61 -12.87 24.55
C THR A 90 -15.52 -13.87 23.83
N ALA A 91 -16.54 -13.40 23.13
CA ALA A 91 -17.47 -14.23 22.38
C ALA A 91 -17.37 -13.94 20.88
N VAL A 92 -17.24 -15.00 20.08
CA VAL A 92 -17.33 -14.92 18.63
C VAL A 92 -18.82 -15.04 18.25
N PRO A 93 -19.45 -14.00 17.69
CA PRO A 93 -20.86 -14.07 17.30
C PRO A 93 -21.01 -14.90 16.02
N ILE A 94 -22.04 -15.77 15.97
CA ILE A 94 -22.36 -16.58 14.79
C ILE A 94 -23.79 -16.21 14.35
N TYR A 95 -23.91 -15.62 13.16
CA TYR A 95 -25.19 -15.18 12.58
C TYR A 95 -25.68 -16.08 11.44
N HIS A 96 -24.79 -16.86 10.83
CA HIS A 96 -25.12 -17.77 9.73
C HIS A 96 -24.69 -19.20 10.06
N ASP A 97 -25.54 -20.19 9.78
CA ASP A 97 -25.19 -21.61 9.99
C ASP A 97 -24.17 -22.09 8.92
N THR A 98 -24.25 -21.53 7.71
CA THR A 98 -23.33 -21.77 6.59
C THR A 98 -22.71 -20.44 6.14
N PRO A 99 -21.53 -20.43 5.50
CA PRO A 99 -20.97 -19.20 4.95
C PRO A 99 -21.95 -18.53 3.96
N PRO A 100 -22.10 -17.18 3.99
CA PRO A 100 -22.82 -16.47 2.94
C PRO A 100 -22.16 -16.69 1.57
N THR A 101 -22.86 -16.36 0.49
CA THR A 101 -22.32 -16.47 -0.87
C THR A 101 -21.63 -15.16 -1.27
N PRO A 102 -20.39 -15.19 -1.78
CA PRO A 102 -19.71 -13.98 -2.21
C PRO A 102 -20.22 -13.48 -3.57
N THR A 103 -20.02 -12.20 -3.86
CA THR A 103 -20.41 -11.53 -5.11
C THR A 103 -19.19 -10.95 -5.83
N PRO A 104 -19.23 -10.81 -7.18
CA PRO A 104 -18.15 -10.15 -7.91
C PRO A 104 -17.91 -8.72 -7.41
N TYR A 105 -16.65 -8.38 -7.15
CA TYR A 105 -16.26 -7.08 -6.64
C TYR A 105 -15.84 -6.14 -7.78
N ALA A 106 -16.69 -5.17 -8.09
CA ALA A 106 -16.43 -4.15 -9.09
C ALA A 106 -15.54 -3.04 -8.51
N ALA A 107 -14.22 -3.17 -8.70
CA ALA A 107 -13.24 -2.15 -8.29
C ALA A 107 -12.99 -1.08 -9.37
N HIS A 108 -13.14 -1.45 -10.64
CA HIS A 108 -12.89 -0.60 -11.80
C HIS A 108 -14.09 0.32 -12.10
N PRO A 109 -13.88 1.47 -12.75
CA PRO A 109 -14.96 2.27 -13.30
C PRO A 109 -15.86 1.43 -14.21
N ASP A 110 -17.14 1.77 -14.26
CA ASP A 110 -18.02 1.26 -15.30
C ASP A 110 -17.63 1.91 -16.65
N TYR A 111 -16.72 1.25 -17.37
CA TYR A 111 -16.21 1.72 -18.66
C TYR A 111 -17.28 1.79 -19.76
N ALA A 112 -18.42 1.13 -19.56
CA ALA A 112 -19.56 1.19 -20.49
C ALA A 112 -20.55 2.32 -20.14
N SER A 113 -20.40 2.96 -18.98
CA SER A 113 -21.28 4.04 -18.53
C SER A 113 -21.25 5.26 -19.47
N THR A 114 -22.38 5.96 -19.54
CA THR A 114 -22.50 7.22 -20.27
C THR A 114 -21.59 8.31 -19.71
N GLU A 115 -21.35 8.28 -18.40
CA GLU A 115 -20.48 9.19 -17.68
C GLU A 115 -19.03 9.03 -18.11
N TYR A 116 -18.54 7.78 -18.21
CA TYR A 116 -17.18 7.48 -18.64
C TYR A 116 -16.96 7.80 -20.12
N THR A 117 -17.83 7.28 -20.98
CA THR A 117 -17.69 7.39 -22.46
C THR A 117 -17.86 8.81 -22.99
N ARG A 118 -18.46 9.72 -22.19
CA ARG A 118 -18.53 11.16 -22.51
C ARG A 118 -17.18 11.87 -22.39
N GLU A 119 -16.32 11.44 -21.47
CA GLU A 119 -15.06 12.13 -21.17
C GLU A 119 -13.82 11.35 -21.60
N HIS A 120 -13.93 10.03 -21.75
CA HIS A 120 -12.80 9.14 -21.98
C HIS A 120 -13.00 8.26 -23.23
N HIS A 121 -11.89 7.82 -23.79
CA HIS A 121 -11.89 6.83 -24.86
C HIS A 121 -12.46 5.49 -24.37
N PRO A 122 -13.26 4.77 -25.19
CA PRO A 122 -13.81 3.46 -24.81
C PRO A 122 -12.70 2.47 -24.44
N VAL A 123 -12.93 1.68 -23.38
CA VAL A 123 -12.03 0.61 -22.98
C VAL A 123 -12.43 -0.67 -23.70
N ARG A 124 -11.49 -1.24 -24.46
CA ARG A 124 -11.67 -2.52 -25.13
C ARG A 124 -11.19 -3.64 -24.23
N GLU A 125 -11.99 -4.70 -24.15
CA GLU A 125 -11.72 -5.86 -23.31
C GLU A 125 -10.37 -6.51 -23.65
N CYS A 126 -9.64 -6.89 -22.61
CA CYS A 126 -8.38 -7.60 -22.69
C CYS A 126 -8.56 -9.05 -22.24
N PHE A 127 -7.72 -9.94 -22.76
CA PHE A 127 -7.80 -11.38 -22.52
C PHE A 127 -6.45 -11.89 -22.03
N ILE A 128 -6.49 -12.99 -21.28
CA ILE A 128 -5.29 -13.63 -20.72
C ILE A 128 -4.50 -14.35 -21.82
N ASP A 129 -5.21 -15.03 -22.73
CA ASP A 129 -4.63 -15.82 -23.80
C ASP A 129 -4.49 -15.04 -25.12
N GLU A 130 -3.74 -15.61 -26.06
CA GLU A 130 -3.49 -15.01 -27.38
C GLU A 130 -4.67 -15.12 -28.33
N ASP A 131 -5.53 -16.12 -28.13
CA ASP A 131 -6.69 -16.40 -28.98
C ASP A 131 -7.93 -15.54 -28.61
N ASP A 132 -7.81 -14.64 -27.63
CA ASP A 132 -8.90 -13.84 -27.06
C ASP A 132 -10.10 -14.70 -26.56
N LYS A 133 -9.84 -15.84 -25.91
CA LYS A 133 -10.90 -16.75 -25.42
C LYS A 133 -11.10 -16.73 -23.92
N ILE A 134 -10.06 -16.38 -23.16
CA ILE A 134 -10.04 -16.40 -21.69
C ILE A 134 -10.12 -14.96 -21.19
N ALA A 135 -11.33 -14.54 -20.79
CA ALA A 135 -11.55 -13.25 -20.17
C ALA A 135 -10.85 -13.17 -18.81
N VAL A 136 -10.49 -11.96 -18.40
CA VAL A 136 -9.83 -11.70 -17.12
C VAL A 136 -10.85 -11.86 -15.99
N PRO A 137 -10.60 -12.69 -14.96
CA PRO A 137 -11.62 -13.02 -13.98
C PRO A 137 -11.90 -11.86 -13.01
N ASP A 138 -13.08 -11.90 -12.37
CA ASP A 138 -13.43 -11.02 -11.25
C ASP A 138 -12.88 -11.58 -9.93
N ILE A 139 -12.45 -10.68 -9.03
CA ILE A 139 -12.34 -11.04 -7.61
C ILE A 139 -13.71 -10.98 -6.97
N TYR A 140 -13.86 -11.68 -5.86
CA TYR A 140 -15.13 -11.80 -5.15
C TYR A 140 -14.98 -11.30 -3.72
N ALA A 141 -16.03 -10.66 -3.21
CA ALA A 141 -16.11 -10.16 -1.85
C ALA A 141 -17.45 -10.59 -1.22
N PHE A 142 -17.55 -10.47 0.10
CA PHE A 142 -18.79 -10.67 0.82
C PHE A 142 -19.37 -9.32 1.22
N ASP A 143 -20.67 -9.15 1.04
CA ASP A 143 -21.39 -7.95 1.45
C ASP A 143 -21.51 -7.92 2.98
N GLY A 144 -20.90 -6.90 3.60
CA GLY A 144 -20.77 -6.78 5.05
C GLY A 144 -19.39 -7.15 5.57
N VAL A 145 -19.26 -7.12 6.90
CA VAL A 145 -18.00 -7.37 7.60
C VAL A 145 -18.22 -8.27 8.81
N PRO A 146 -17.24 -9.09 9.23
CA PRO A 146 -17.36 -9.87 10.45
C PRO A 146 -17.63 -8.96 11.65
N GLN A 147 -18.62 -9.32 12.46
CA GLN A 147 -18.92 -8.55 13.65
C GLN A 147 -17.70 -8.51 14.58
N ASN A 148 -17.45 -7.36 15.19
CA ASN A 148 -16.26 -7.10 16.01
C ASN A 148 -14.92 -7.07 15.27
N GLN A 149 -14.86 -7.22 13.93
CA GLN A 149 -13.63 -6.94 13.20
C GLN A 149 -13.14 -5.52 13.52
N PRO A 150 -11.90 -5.34 14.01
CA PRO A 150 -11.37 -4.02 14.35
C PRO A 150 -11.35 -3.08 13.15
N ASP A 151 -11.60 -1.81 13.39
CA ASP A 151 -11.36 -0.68 12.48
C ASP A 151 -9.86 -0.32 12.46
N PRO A 152 -9.36 0.32 11.39
CA PRO A 152 -7.98 0.80 11.39
C PRO A 152 -7.78 1.83 12.51
N ALA A 153 -6.75 1.63 13.32
CA ALA A 153 -6.40 2.55 14.39
C ALA A 153 -5.67 3.79 13.86
N ILE A 154 -4.96 3.61 12.74
CA ILE A 154 -4.21 4.65 12.03
C ILE A 154 -4.65 4.63 10.57
N GLY A 155 -4.85 5.81 9.99
CA GLY A 155 -5.37 5.96 8.62
C GLY A 155 -6.86 5.62 8.49
N SER A 156 -7.37 5.62 7.25
CA SER A 156 -8.80 5.42 7.01
C SER A 156 -9.12 4.96 5.59
N HIS A 157 -10.05 4.02 5.47
CA HIS A 157 -10.62 3.61 4.18
C HIS A 157 -11.38 4.77 3.53
N THR A 158 -12.25 5.44 4.28
CA THR A 158 -13.17 6.46 3.76
C THR A 158 -12.47 7.73 3.33
N VAL A 159 -11.38 8.11 4.02
CA VAL A 159 -10.56 9.27 3.62
C VAL A 159 -9.95 9.07 2.24
N LEU A 160 -9.55 7.84 1.91
CA LEU A 160 -9.00 7.51 0.60
C LEU A 160 -10.08 7.15 -0.44
N GLY A 161 -11.34 6.98 -0.04
CA GLY A 161 -12.39 6.49 -0.93
C GLY A 161 -12.27 4.99 -1.24
N LEU A 162 -11.66 4.23 -0.34
CA LEU A 162 -11.67 2.76 -0.35
C LEU A 162 -12.98 2.25 0.27
N ARG A 163 -13.57 1.21 -0.31
CA ARG A 163 -14.72 0.53 0.32
C ARG A 163 -14.33 -0.09 1.65
N ASN A 164 -15.21 0.06 2.63
CA ASN A 164 -15.06 -0.48 3.99
C ASN A 164 -16.27 -1.34 4.41
N ASP A 165 -17.23 -1.54 3.51
CA ASP A 165 -18.50 -2.22 3.73
C ASP A 165 -18.49 -3.68 3.28
N VAL A 166 -17.36 -4.19 2.80
CA VAL A 166 -17.16 -5.57 2.34
C VAL A 166 -15.92 -6.20 2.95
N CYS A 167 -15.85 -7.53 2.92
CA CYS A 167 -14.66 -8.28 3.29
C CYS A 167 -14.30 -9.34 2.25
N PHE A 168 -13.03 -9.75 2.26
CA PHE A 168 -12.45 -10.73 1.35
C PHE A 168 -11.95 -11.93 2.13
N ASP A 169 -12.35 -13.14 1.72
CA ASP A 169 -11.66 -14.37 2.12
C ASP A 169 -10.60 -14.76 1.08
N ARG A 170 -9.81 -15.78 1.40
CA ARG A 170 -8.73 -16.26 0.54
C ARG A 170 -9.21 -16.75 -0.83
N PHE A 171 -10.38 -17.38 -0.92
CA PHE A 171 -10.90 -17.90 -2.19
C PHE A 171 -11.50 -16.78 -3.05
N GLY A 172 -12.25 -15.84 -2.48
CA GLY A 172 -12.75 -14.70 -3.22
C GLY A 172 -11.62 -13.79 -3.73
N ARG A 173 -10.55 -13.64 -2.94
CA ARG A 173 -9.37 -12.84 -3.30
C ARG A 173 -8.45 -13.52 -4.33
N TYR A 174 -8.16 -14.81 -4.15
CA TYR A 174 -7.09 -15.51 -4.88
C TYR A 174 -7.53 -16.76 -5.65
N GLY A 175 -8.74 -17.25 -5.41
CA GLY A 175 -9.35 -18.32 -6.21
C GLY A 175 -9.37 -18.02 -7.70
N PRO A 176 -9.69 -16.80 -8.16
CA PRO A 176 -9.62 -16.43 -9.58
C PRO A 176 -8.26 -16.66 -10.23
N TYR A 177 -7.18 -16.61 -9.44
CA TYR A 177 -5.79 -16.60 -9.93
C TYR A 177 -5.02 -17.91 -9.73
N GLY A 178 -5.69 -18.96 -9.25
CA GLY A 178 -5.10 -20.30 -9.14
C GLY A 178 -5.16 -20.95 -7.76
N LEU A 179 -5.62 -20.25 -6.72
CA LEU A 179 -5.82 -20.85 -5.40
C LEU A 179 -7.01 -21.82 -5.42
N GLY A 180 -6.93 -22.95 -4.71
CA GLY A 180 -8.07 -23.86 -4.49
C GLY A 180 -8.27 -24.94 -5.56
N TYR A 181 -7.37 -25.04 -6.54
CA TYR A 181 -7.39 -26.13 -7.51
C TYR A 181 -5.99 -26.56 -7.96
N SER A 182 -5.91 -27.76 -8.52
CA SER A 182 -4.65 -28.47 -8.76
C SER A 182 -3.86 -27.84 -9.90
N ILE A 183 -2.54 -28.02 -9.89
CA ILE A 183 -1.67 -27.63 -11.01
C ILE A 183 -2.13 -28.31 -12.32
N SER A 184 -2.61 -29.56 -12.27
CA SER A 184 -3.17 -30.25 -13.44
C SER A 184 -4.45 -29.63 -14.01
N GLU A 185 -5.17 -28.87 -13.18
CA GLU A 185 -6.33 -28.08 -13.59
C GLU A 185 -5.96 -26.60 -13.87
N GLY A 186 -4.67 -26.25 -13.86
CA GLY A 186 -4.19 -24.90 -14.11
C GLY A 186 -3.91 -24.03 -12.87
N GLY A 187 -4.18 -24.56 -11.68
CA GLY A 187 -4.05 -23.84 -10.41
C GLY A 187 -2.67 -23.98 -9.79
N THR A 188 -2.62 -23.88 -8.46
CA THR A 188 -1.36 -23.90 -7.70
C THR A 188 -1.25 -25.04 -6.68
N SER A 189 -2.30 -25.85 -6.55
CA SER A 189 -2.42 -26.86 -5.49
C SER A 189 -2.37 -26.29 -4.06
N GLN A 190 -2.47 -24.97 -3.90
CA GLN A 190 -2.55 -24.31 -2.59
C GLN A 190 -4.01 -24.17 -2.14
N GLY A 191 -4.24 -24.19 -0.83
CA GLY A 191 -5.57 -24.02 -0.21
C GLY A 191 -6.38 -25.31 -0.03
N TYR A 192 -5.93 -26.44 -0.58
CA TYR A 192 -6.60 -27.75 -0.42
C TYR A 192 -6.65 -28.25 1.02
N ASP A 193 -5.66 -27.88 1.81
CA ASP A 193 -5.48 -28.23 3.23
C ASP A 193 -6.15 -27.21 4.17
N THR A 194 -6.99 -26.32 3.63
CA THR A 194 -7.72 -25.28 4.38
C THR A 194 -9.23 -25.47 4.25
N GLU A 195 -10.00 -24.87 5.15
CA GLU A 195 -11.47 -24.88 5.10
C GLU A 195 -11.95 -24.24 3.79
N GLN A 196 -13.00 -24.77 3.15
CA GLN A 196 -13.38 -24.50 1.75
C GLN A 196 -14.90 -24.47 1.48
N GLU A 197 -15.77 -24.65 2.48
CA GLU A 197 -17.23 -24.66 2.34
C GLU A 197 -17.75 -23.41 1.57
N GLY A 198 -18.37 -23.60 0.40
CA GLY A 198 -18.93 -22.51 -0.40
C GLY A 198 -17.92 -21.78 -1.31
N ALA A 199 -16.64 -22.19 -1.34
CA ALA A 199 -15.62 -21.58 -2.21
C ALA A 199 -15.91 -21.82 -3.71
N GLU A 200 -16.66 -22.87 -4.06
CA GLU A 200 -17.01 -23.22 -5.43
C GLU A 200 -17.78 -22.12 -6.17
N ALA A 201 -18.44 -21.22 -5.43
CA ALA A 201 -19.14 -20.06 -6.00
C ALA A 201 -18.20 -19.14 -6.81
N VAL A 202 -16.92 -19.06 -6.44
CA VAL A 202 -15.91 -18.22 -7.10
C VAL A 202 -15.65 -18.68 -8.54
N TRP A 203 -15.66 -19.99 -8.78
CA TRP A 203 -15.38 -20.57 -10.11
C TRP A 203 -16.65 -20.93 -10.89
N ALA A 204 -17.84 -20.72 -10.31
CA ALA A 204 -19.10 -21.16 -10.91
C ALA A 204 -19.38 -20.53 -12.28
N LYS A 205 -18.95 -19.27 -12.50
CA LYS A 205 -19.17 -18.53 -13.74
C LYS A 205 -17.97 -18.60 -14.70
N THR A 206 -16.77 -18.29 -14.21
CA THR A 206 -15.54 -18.21 -15.02
C THR A 206 -14.87 -19.57 -15.24
N GLY A 207 -15.19 -20.56 -14.41
CA GLY A 207 -14.47 -21.82 -14.36
C GLY A 207 -13.09 -21.68 -13.70
N LYS A 208 -12.33 -22.79 -13.73
CA LYS A 208 -10.91 -22.83 -13.36
C LYS A 208 -10.09 -22.46 -14.58
N ILE A 209 -9.16 -21.51 -14.44
CA ILE A 209 -8.35 -20.99 -15.55
C ILE A 209 -7.00 -21.73 -15.57
N ASP A 210 -6.59 -22.15 -16.76
CA ASP A 210 -5.28 -22.75 -16.97
C ASP A 210 -4.19 -21.70 -17.19
N TYR A 211 -3.42 -21.43 -16.13
CA TYR A 211 -2.33 -20.45 -16.16
C TYR A 211 -1.00 -21.04 -16.67
N SER A 212 -0.91 -22.34 -16.95
CA SER A 212 0.37 -23.01 -17.29
C SER A 212 1.03 -22.52 -18.58
N ARG A 213 0.27 -21.87 -19.47
CA ARG A 213 0.70 -21.38 -20.78
C ARG A 213 0.51 -19.88 -20.96
N VAL A 214 0.40 -19.15 -19.85
CA VAL A 214 0.22 -17.69 -19.88
C VAL A 214 1.58 -17.02 -19.89
N ASP A 215 1.79 -16.11 -20.84
CA ASP A 215 2.86 -15.12 -20.81
C ASP A 215 2.23 -13.78 -20.43
N TRP A 216 2.51 -13.30 -19.22
CA TRP A 216 1.90 -12.09 -18.70
C TRP A 216 2.44 -10.82 -19.34
N GLY A 217 3.69 -10.78 -19.78
CA GLY A 217 4.22 -9.60 -20.48
C GLY A 217 3.53 -9.42 -21.83
N VAL A 218 3.42 -10.50 -22.62
CA VAL A 218 2.72 -10.45 -23.91
C VAL A 218 1.23 -10.14 -23.71
N ALA A 219 0.58 -10.68 -22.68
CA ALA A 219 -0.82 -10.35 -22.38
C ALA A 219 -1.03 -8.85 -22.09
N GLN A 220 -0.13 -8.24 -21.31
CA GLN A 220 -0.15 -6.80 -21.04
C GLN A 220 0.09 -5.97 -22.30
N GLU A 221 1.08 -6.34 -23.12
CA GLU A 221 1.38 -5.65 -24.38
C GLU A 221 0.19 -5.66 -25.34
N ARG A 222 -0.42 -6.83 -25.58
CA ARG A 222 -1.64 -6.95 -26.41
C ARG A 222 -2.77 -6.07 -25.89
N CYS A 223 -2.94 -6.01 -24.57
CA CYS A 223 -3.96 -5.19 -23.93
C CYS A 223 -3.73 -3.69 -24.18
N VAL A 224 -2.49 -3.23 -24.06
CA VAL A 224 -2.08 -1.84 -24.30
C VAL A 224 -2.24 -1.48 -25.78
N GLU A 225 -1.80 -2.34 -26.69
CA GLU A 225 -1.93 -2.10 -28.13
C GLU A 225 -3.40 -1.93 -28.54
N ARG A 226 -4.26 -2.83 -28.05
CA ARG A 226 -5.71 -2.80 -28.28
C ARG A 226 -6.36 -1.51 -27.78
N ASN A 227 -5.81 -0.92 -26.72
CA ASN A 227 -6.31 0.27 -26.03
C ASN A 227 -5.47 1.54 -26.29
N SER A 228 -4.55 1.50 -27.24
CA SER A 228 -3.55 2.56 -27.49
C SER A 228 -4.14 3.96 -27.69
N ALA A 229 -5.34 4.07 -28.27
CA ALA A 229 -6.04 5.34 -28.47
C ALA A 229 -6.33 6.11 -27.15
N ARG A 230 -6.37 5.39 -26.01
CA ARG A 230 -6.64 5.97 -24.69
C ARG A 230 -5.46 6.77 -24.14
N PHE A 231 -4.24 6.48 -24.60
CA PHE A 231 -3.03 6.95 -23.93
C PHE A 231 -2.40 8.16 -24.61
N SER A 232 -1.82 9.02 -23.78
CA SER A 232 -0.88 10.05 -24.23
C SER A 232 0.31 9.35 -24.86
N ASN A 233 0.58 9.58 -26.15
CA ASN A 233 1.82 9.10 -26.76
C ASN A 233 2.94 9.88 -26.07
N GLY A 234 3.72 9.22 -25.21
CA GLY A 234 4.97 9.80 -24.71
C GLY A 234 5.74 10.36 -25.90
N THR A 235 6.05 11.65 -25.89
CA THR A 235 6.65 12.34 -27.03
C THR A 235 7.91 11.59 -27.45
N LYS A 236 7.92 11.07 -28.69
CA LYS A 236 9.09 10.37 -29.26
C LYS A 236 10.32 11.27 -29.38
N GLU A 237 10.15 12.58 -29.21
CA GLU A 237 11.21 13.55 -29.00
C GLU A 237 11.32 13.86 -27.51
N SER A 238 11.92 12.94 -26.75
CA SER A 238 12.21 13.12 -25.33
C SER A 238 13.45 14.01 -25.16
N THR A 239 13.33 15.30 -25.48
CA THR A 239 14.31 16.26 -24.99
C THR A 239 14.15 16.40 -23.48
N TYR A 240 15.25 16.58 -22.76
CA TYR A 240 15.26 16.76 -21.29
C TYR A 240 14.26 17.84 -20.82
N ASP A 241 14.03 18.86 -21.66
CA ASP A 241 13.07 19.95 -21.42
C ASP A 241 11.59 19.51 -21.52
N ALA A 242 11.27 18.47 -22.28
CA ALA A 242 9.90 17.98 -22.44
C ALA A 242 9.38 17.23 -21.20
N ILE A 243 10.28 16.72 -20.34
CA ILE A 243 9.94 15.99 -19.10
C ILE A 243 9.24 16.90 -18.08
N TYR A 244 9.53 18.20 -18.11
CA TYR A 244 9.01 19.20 -17.18
C TYR A 244 7.88 20.07 -17.78
N SER A 245 7.50 19.82 -19.04
CA SER A 245 6.45 20.57 -19.74
C SER A 245 5.07 19.97 -19.46
N GLU A 246 4.04 20.81 -19.34
CA GLU A 246 2.65 20.32 -19.23
C GLU A 246 2.18 19.64 -20.53
N PRO A 247 1.37 18.58 -20.46
CA PRO A 247 0.84 17.93 -21.65
C PRO A 247 -0.05 18.89 -22.46
N GLU A 248 0.13 18.90 -23.78
CA GLU A 248 -0.69 19.70 -24.69
C GLU A 248 -2.18 19.30 -24.61
N SER A 249 -3.06 20.27 -24.81
CA SER A 249 -4.52 20.07 -24.82
C SER A 249 -4.95 19.05 -25.88
N PRO A 250 -5.87 18.12 -25.59
CA PRO A 250 -6.25 17.05 -26.51
C PRO A 250 -6.94 17.57 -27.76
N GLU A 251 -6.45 17.19 -28.94
CA GLU A 251 -7.04 17.51 -30.25
C GLU A 251 -8.48 16.98 -30.43
N SER A 252 -8.86 15.92 -29.71
CA SER A 252 -10.13 15.19 -29.87
C SER A 252 -11.21 15.50 -28.84
N GLY A 253 -10.98 16.40 -27.89
CA GLY A 253 -11.92 16.73 -26.80
C GLY A 253 -12.15 15.63 -25.74
N LEU A 254 -11.83 14.36 -26.05
CA LEU A 254 -11.73 13.27 -25.07
C LEU A 254 -10.40 13.33 -24.32
N LYS A 255 -10.45 13.01 -23.02
CA LYS A 255 -9.27 12.97 -22.15
C LYS A 255 -8.47 11.71 -22.43
N LYS A 256 -7.18 11.89 -22.70
CA LYS A 256 -6.20 10.81 -22.67
C LYS A 256 -5.79 10.52 -21.23
N THR A 257 -5.46 9.26 -20.97
CA THR A 257 -4.99 8.77 -19.68
C THR A 257 -3.48 8.60 -19.75
N ASP A 258 -2.78 9.01 -18.70
CA ASP A 258 -1.36 8.73 -18.55
C ASP A 258 -1.14 7.31 -18.04
N ARG A 259 -0.14 6.61 -18.58
CA ARG A 259 0.18 5.26 -18.14
C ARG A 259 1.06 5.27 -16.89
N ILE A 260 0.92 4.22 -16.08
CA ILE A 260 1.63 4.04 -14.82
C ILE A 260 2.37 2.70 -14.84
N ALA A 261 3.65 2.69 -14.47
CA ALA A 261 4.38 1.45 -14.24
C ALA A 261 4.24 1.03 -12.78
N VAL A 262 4.05 -0.27 -12.52
CA VAL A 262 4.28 -0.86 -11.20
C VAL A 262 5.53 -1.71 -11.28
N VAL A 263 6.62 -1.18 -10.73
CA VAL A 263 7.95 -1.77 -10.78
C VAL A 263 8.19 -2.54 -9.49
N VAL A 264 8.09 -3.85 -9.57
CA VAL A 264 8.32 -4.75 -8.46
C VAL A 264 9.81 -5.10 -8.41
N ARG A 265 10.48 -4.73 -7.32
CA ARG A 265 11.92 -4.97 -7.14
C ARG A 265 12.17 -6.41 -6.71
N THR A 266 12.82 -7.20 -7.55
CA THR A 266 13.18 -8.59 -7.28
C THR A 266 14.69 -8.81 -7.41
N TYR A 267 15.17 -10.01 -7.09
CA TYR A 267 16.59 -10.34 -7.10
C TYR A 267 16.82 -11.81 -7.41
N VAL A 268 17.99 -12.14 -7.98
CA VAL A 268 18.40 -13.53 -8.20
C VAL A 268 18.43 -14.31 -6.88
N GLY A 269 17.80 -15.49 -6.88
CA GLY A 269 17.58 -16.33 -5.69
C GLY A 269 16.32 -16.03 -4.87
N PHE A 270 15.46 -15.10 -5.30
CA PHE A 270 14.13 -14.93 -4.69
C PHE A 270 13.33 -16.24 -4.77
N GLN A 271 12.66 -16.60 -3.67
CA GLN A 271 11.88 -17.83 -3.58
C GLN A 271 10.46 -17.62 -4.11
N TRP A 272 10.19 -18.12 -5.31
CA TRP A 272 8.87 -18.06 -5.94
C TRP A 272 7.94 -19.14 -5.38
N THR A 273 7.31 -18.87 -4.24
CA THR A 273 6.25 -19.72 -3.72
C THR A 273 5.02 -19.64 -4.64
N GLN A 274 4.18 -20.68 -4.57
CA GLN A 274 2.92 -20.70 -5.32
C GLN A 274 1.96 -19.56 -4.91
N LEU A 275 2.04 -19.09 -3.67
CA LEU A 275 1.26 -17.96 -3.17
C LEU A 275 1.83 -16.61 -3.66
N ALA A 276 3.16 -16.48 -3.77
CA ALA A 276 3.77 -15.33 -4.41
C ALA A 276 3.36 -15.22 -5.89
N ILE A 277 3.35 -16.34 -6.62
CA ILE A 277 2.87 -16.39 -8.02
C ILE A 277 1.43 -15.89 -8.13
N VAL A 278 0.51 -16.42 -7.31
CA VAL A 278 -0.90 -16.01 -7.29
C VAL A 278 -1.07 -14.52 -6.95
N ASN A 279 -0.26 -13.99 -6.04
CA ASN A 279 -0.26 -12.56 -5.71
C ASN A 279 0.10 -11.68 -6.93
N PHE A 280 1.09 -12.09 -7.73
CA PHE A 280 1.48 -11.32 -8.92
C PHE A 280 0.50 -11.51 -10.08
N ARG A 281 -0.06 -12.70 -10.29
CA ARG A 281 -1.18 -12.90 -11.23
C ARG A 281 -2.35 -11.96 -10.92
N ALA A 282 -2.68 -11.83 -9.64
CA ALA A 282 -3.71 -10.91 -9.16
C ALA A 282 -3.38 -9.46 -9.50
N MET A 283 -2.17 -9.01 -9.15
CA MET A 283 -1.71 -7.65 -9.43
C MET A 283 -1.77 -7.32 -10.94
N ILE A 284 -1.27 -8.21 -11.80
CA ILE A 284 -1.23 -7.99 -13.26
C ILE A 284 -2.64 -7.95 -13.85
N SER A 285 -3.49 -8.90 -13.45
CA SER A 285 -4.87 -8.97 -13.93
C SER A 285 -5.65 -7.72 -13.55
N GLU A 286 -5.59 -7.33 -12.27
CA GLU A 286 -6.36 -6.20 -11.72
C GLU A 286 -5.85 -4.86 -12.25
N LEU A 287 -4.53 -4.66 -12.31
CA LEU A 287 -3.95 -3.39 -12.70
C LEU A 287 -3.83 -3.22 -14.20
N SER A 288 -3.33 -4.21 -14.93
CA SER A 288 -3.05 -4.04 -16.35
C SER A 288 -4.22 -4.48 -17.22
N LEU A 289 -4.68 -5.72 -17.10
CA LEU A 289 -5.64 -6.25 -18.09
C LEU A 289 -7.05 -5.67 -17.87
N LYS A 290 -7.55 -5.64 -16.63
CA LYS A 290 -8.89 -5.11 -16.34
C LYS A 290 -9.02 -3.60 -16.44
N SER A 291 -7.91 -2.85 -16.33
CA SER A 291 -7.93 -1.40 -16.60
C SER A 291 -7.82 -1.05 -18.08
N GLY A 292 -7.63 -2.04 -18.96
CA GLY A 292 -7.35 -1.80 -20.37
C GLY A 292 -5.98 -1.16 -20.61
N GLY A 293 -4.97 -1.50 -19.81
CA GLY A 293 -3.57 -1.10 -19.98
C GLY A 293 -3.15 0.22 -19.31
N GLU A 294 -3.95 0.76 -18.38
CA GLU A 294 -3.61 1.99 -17.64
C GLU A 294 -2.34 1.80 -16.81
N TYR A 295 -2.20 0.60 -16.23
CA TYR A 295 -1.00 0.18 -15.53
C TYR A 295 -0.27 -0.89 -16.33
N THR A 296 1.02 -1.04 -16.08
CA THR A 296 1.78 -2.22 -16.49
C THR A 296 2.75 -2.61 -15.39
N VAL A 297 2.73 -3.88 -15.03
CA VAL A 297 3.60 -4.45 -14.01
C VAL A 297 4.92 -4.85 -14.66
N HIS A 298 6.03 -4.59 -13.98
CA HIS A 298 7.39 -4.93 -14.39
C HIS A 298 8.14 -5.55 -13.23
N PHE A 299 9.02 -6.50 -13.52
CA PHE A 299 9.98 -7.04 -12.54
C PHE A 299 11.35 -6.42 -12.79
N LEU A 300 11.84 -5.63 -11.84
CA LEU A 300 13.20 -5.08 -11.89
C LEU A 300 14.14 -6.02 -11.14
N LEU A 301 14.80 -6.91 -11.88
CA LEU A 301 15.56 -8.06 -11.37
C LEU A 301 17.03 -7.70 -11.12
N HIS A 302 17.42 -7.61 -9.85
CA HIS A 302 18.81 -7.42 -9.47
C HIS A 302 19.64 -8.70 -9.66
N VAL A 303 20.61 -8.63 -10.58
CA VAL A 303 21.65 -9.63 -10.79
C VAL A 303 22.86 -9.28 -9.93
N LYS A 304 23.12 -10.10 -8.91
CA LYS A 304 24.19 -9.90 -7.94
C LYS A 304 25.59 -10.19 -8.51
N ASP A 305 25.67 -10.97 -9.58
CA ASP A 305 26.91 -11.24 -10.29
C ASP A 305 27.25 -10.06 -11.19
N ASN A 306 28.24 -9.27 -10.78
CA ASN A 306 28.68 -8.06 -11.48
C ASN A 306 29.53 -8.36 -12.74
N GLU A 307 29.93 -9.61 -12.97
CA GLU A 307 30.67 -10.02 -14.17
C GLU A 307 29.76 -10.59 -15.26
N ALA A 308 28.46 -10.80 -14.96
CA ALA A 308 27.49 -11.30 -15.93
C ALA A 308 27.21 -10.24 -17.02
N PRO A 309 27.41 -10.54 -18.31
CA PRO A 309 27.28 -9.56 -19.40
C PRO A 309 25.82 -9.28 -19.80
N ILE A 310 24.96 -8.95 -18.84
CA ILE A 310 23.49 -8.81 -19.00
C ILE A 310 23.06 -7.70 -19.98
N TRP A 311 23.93 -6.74 -20.28
CA TRP A 311 23.69 -5.67 -21.25
C TRP A 311 24.15 -6.00 -22.69
N SER A 312 24.85 -7.11 -22.90
CA SER A 312 25.47 -7.44 -24.20
C SER A 312 25.22 -8.85 -24.71
N ASP A 313 24.82 -9.78 -23.84
CA ASP A 313 24.56 -11.17 -24.21
C ASP A 313 23.13 -11.62 -23.81
N PRO A 314 22.18 -11.66 -24.76
CA PRO A 314 20.82 -12.13 -24.51
C PRO A 314 20.75 -13.59 -24.02
N SER A 315 21.74 -14.44 -24.36
CA SER A 315 21.74 -15.83 -23.92
C SER A 315 22.02 -15.96 -22.42
N VAL A 316 22.85 -15.05 -21.87
CA VAL A 316 23.09 -14.96 -20.44
C VAL A 316 21.85 -14.44 -19.70
N VAL A 317 21.16 -13.44 -20.26
CA VAL A 317 19.89 -12.94 -19.72
C VAL A 317 18.86 -14.07 -19.63
N GLN A 318 18.66 -14.81 -20.73
CA GLN A 318 17.71 -15.94 -20.74
C GLN A 318 18.09 -17.02 -19.71
N GLY A 319 19.37 -17.38 -19.62
CA GLY A 319 19.83 -18.36 -18.63
C GLY A 319 19.59 -17.92 -17.18
N ILE A 320 19.72 -16.62 -16.88
CA ILE A 320 19.39 -16.06 -15.56
C ILE A 320 17.88 -16.15 -15.29
N LEU A 321 17.04 -15.81 -16.27
CA LEU A 321 15.59 -15.89 -16.14
C LEU A 321 15.11 -17.33 -15.93
N ASP A 322 15.59 -18.27 -16.73
CA ASP A 322 15.27 -19.70 -16.63
C ASP A 322 15.58 -20.27 -15.24
N ALA A 323 16.66 -19.80 -14.62
CA ALA A 323 17.09 -20.26 -13.31
C ALA A 323 16.41 -19.56 -12.13
N ASN A 324 15.86 -18.35 -12.31
CA ASN A 324 15.45 -17.49 -11.19
C ASN A 324 14.02 -16.96 -11.25
N VAL A 325 13.31 -17.09 -12.37
CA VAL A 325 11.98 -16.49 -12.56
C VAL A 325 11.03 -17.53 -13.19
N PRO A 326 9.78 -17.65 -12.72
CA PRO A 326 8.76 -18.46 -13.40
C PRO A 326 8.58 -18.02 -14.85
N THR A 327 8.42 -19.00 -15.74
CA THR A 327 8.31 -18.79 -17.19
C THR A 327 7.19 -17.82 -17.57
N GLU A 328 6.08 -17.80 -16.84
CA GLU A 328 4.95 -16.88 -17.07
C GLU A 328 5.31 -15.38 -16.90
N PHE A 329 6.44 -15.06 -16.28
CA PHE A 329 6.87 -13.69 -15.95
C PHE A 329 8.14 -13.24 -16.67
N HIS A 330 8.75 -14.07 -17.52
CA HIS A 330 10.05 -13.79 -18.15
C HIS A 330 10.04 -12.49 -18.97
N SER A 331 9.03 -12.31 -19.80
CA SER A 331 8.83 -11.15 -20.69
C SER A 331 8.62 -9.82 -19.95
N MET A 332 8.36 -9.85 -18.64
CA MET A 332 8.15 -8.67 -17.81
C MET A 332 9.41 -8.25 -17.04
N CYS A 333 10.51 -8.98 -17.19
CA CYS A 333 11.72 -8.76 -16.41
C CYS A 333 12.68 -7.79 -17.11
N THR A 334 13.07 -6.74 -16.39
CA THR A 334 14.23 -5.90 -16.73
C THR A 334 15.35 -6.20 -15.75
N LEU A 335 16.50 -6.65 -16.24
CA LEU A 335 17.64 -7.00 -15.41
C LEU A 335 18.52 -5.77 -15.17
N TRP A 336 19.17 -5.71 -14.01
CA TRP A 336 20.18 -4.70 -13.70
C TRP A 336 21.24 -5.26 -12.75
N SER A 337 22.40 -4.60 -12.65
CA SER A 337 23.48 -4.94 -11.71
C SER A 337 24.12 -3.69 -11.09
N GLU A 338 24.82 -3.85 -9.96
CA GLU A 338 25.56 -2.75 -9.35
C GLU A 338 26.72 -2.26 -10.25
N ALA A 339 27.34 -3.16 -11.02
CA ALA A 339 28.34 -2.80 -12.04
C ALA A 339 27.75 -1.88 -13.11
N GLU A 340 26.53 -2.15 -13.58
CA GLU A 340 25.84 -1.29 -14.52
C GLU A 340 25.52 0.08 -13.91
N MET A 341 25.09 0.14 -12.64
CA MET A 341 24.82 1.41 -11.97
C MET A 341 26.07 2.29 -11.83
N LYS A 342 27.26 1.68 -11.66
CA LYS A 342 28.55 2.41 -11.69
C LYS A 342 28.86 3.04 -13.05
N LEU A 343 28.32 2.48 -14.14
CA LEU A 343 28.46 3.04 -15.49
C LEU A 343 27.48 4.20 -15.71
N TYR A 344 26.25 4.09 -15.21
CA TYR A 344 25.25 5.17 -15.29
C TYR A 344 25.58 6.36 -14.40
N TYR A 345 26.16 6.10 -13.23
CA TYR A 345 26.53 7.13 -12.24
C TYR A 345 28.05 7.13 -11.99
N PRO A 346 28.87 7.45 -13.00
CA PRO A 346 30.32 7.45 -12.86
C PRO A 346 30.81 8.68 -12.10
N GLY A 347 32.04 8.62 -11.63
CA GLY A 347 32.72 9.74 -11.00
C GLY A 347 32.90 9.55 -9.49
N HIS A 348 33.47 10.57 -8.86
CA HIS A 348 33.81 10.52 -7.45
C HIS A 348 32.70 11.16 -6.60
N PHE A 349 31.94 10.31 -5.93
CA PHE A 349 31.03 10.74 -4.86
C PHE A 349 31.87 11.07 -3.62
N ALA A 350 31.72 12.29 -3.08
CA ALA A 350 32.38 12.66 -1.83
C ALA A 350 31.92 11.76 -0.67
N ASP A 351 32.73 11.65 0.38
CA ASP A 351 32.41 10.81 1.54
C ASP A 351 31.03 11.13 2.13
N ALA A 352 30.34 10.10 2.60
CA ALA A 352 29.09 10.26 3.30
C ALA A 352 29.34 10.86 4.69
N ILE A 353 28.41 11.70 5.16
CA ILE A 353 28.47 12.27 6.52
C ILE A 353 28.56 11.14 7.56
N GLU A 354 27.69 10.13 7.44
CA GLU A 354 27.81 8.85 8.11
C GLU A 354 27.48 7.72 7.12
N ASN A 355 28.11 6.55 7.23
CA ASN A 355 27.73 5.36 6.46
C ASN A 355 27.56 4.17 7.43
N PRO A 356 26.42 4.09 8.14
CA PRO A 356 26.18 3.03 9.13
C PRO A 356 26.21 1.63 8.52
N SER A 357 25.89 1.50 7.23
CA SER A 357 25.90 0.21 6.53
C SER A 357 27.30 -0.27 6.14
N ASN A 358 28.28 0.63 6.11
CA ASN A 358 29.60 0.41 5.52
C ASN A 358 29.54 -0.11 4.06
N GLY A 359 28.44 0.18 3.35
CA GLY A 359 28.18 -0.27 1.99
C GLY A 359 28.66 0.72 0.91
N ASP A 360 28.91 0.19 -0.29
CA ASP A 360 29.16 0.98 -1.51
C ASP A 360 27.94 1.87 -1.82
N ILE A 361 28.17 3.07 -2.35
CA ILE A 361 27.09 3.99 -2.72
C ILE A 361 26.19 3.41 -3.82
N HIS A 362 26.72 2.58 -4.72
CA HIS A 362 25.95 1.88 -5.75
C HIS A 362 25.28 0.62 -5.23
N GLY A 363 25.57 0.24 -3.99
CA GLY A 363 25.00 -0.92 -3.34
C GLY A 363 23.49 -0.81 -3.23
N VAL A 364 22.78 -1.90 -3.51
CA VAL A 364 21.31 -1.94 -3.45
C VAL A 364 20.74 -1.43 -2.12
N TYR A 365 21.49 -1.60 -1.02
CA TYR A 365 21.06 -1.15 0.30
C TYR A 365 21.06 0.38 0.45
N ARG A 366 22.08 1.06 -0.07
CA ARG A 366 22.22 2.53 0.05
C ARG A 366 21.47 3.27 -1.06
N SER A 367 21.51 2.78 -2.30
CA SER A 367 20.93 3.45 -3.46
C SER A 367 19.96 2.57 -4.26
N ALA A 368 19.03 1.92 -3.56
CA ALA A 368 18.02 1.04 -4.17
C ALA A 368 17.15 1.70 -5.27
N GLN A 369 17.16 3.03 -5.37
CA GLN A 369 16.41 3.81 -6.36
C GLN A 369 17.20 4.08 -7.64
N MET A 370 18.52 3.83 -7.68
CA MET A 370 19.35 3.96 -8.90
C MET A 370 18.74 3.22 -10.11
N PRO A 371 18.43 1.92 -10.01
CA PRO A 371 17.89 1.18 -11.15
C PRO A 371 16.48 1.64 -11.52
N LEU A 372 15.67 2.12 -10.58
CA LEU A 372 14.35 2.68 -10.88
C LEU A 372 14.46 4.00 -11.67
N GLN A 373 15.43 4.85 -11.35
CA GLN A 373 15.71 6.07 -12.11
C GLN A 373 16.09 5.73 -13.55
N VAL A 374 16.99 4.75 -13.74
CA VAL A 374 17.40 4.29 -15.08
C VAL A 374 16.21 3.68 -15.84
N PHE A 375 15.42 2.84 -15.18
CA PHE A 375 14.20 2.26 -15.77
C PHE A 375 13.25 3.36 -16.25
N ALA A 376 12.99 4.39 -15.46
CA ALA A 376 12.10 5.48 -15.85
C ALA A 376 12.61 6.31 -17.03
N LEU A 377 13.94 6.44 -17.21
CA LEU A 377 14.53 7.09 -18.39
C LEU A 377 14.33 6.26 -19.67
N GLN A 378 14.38 4.93 -19.54
CA GLN A 378 14.20 4.00 -20.66
C GLN A 378 12.73 3.79 -21.03
N HIS A 379 11.80 4.15 -20.13
CA HIS A 379 10.36 4.00 -20.32
C HIS A 379 9.59 5.35 -20.25
N PRO A 380 9.79 6.25 -21.24
CA PRO A 380 9.13 7.56 -21.26
C PRO A 380 7.61 7.49 -21.45
N GLU A 381 7.05 6.34 -21.82
CA GLU A 381 5.62 6.10 -21.95
C GLU A 381 4.86 6.17 -20.62
N TYR A 382 5.54 6.05 -19.47
CA TYR A 382 4.92 6.15 -18.15
C TYR A 382 5.09 7.56 -17.56
N ALA A 383 4.02 8.09 -16.97
CA ALA A 383 4.06 9.35 -16.22
C ALA A 383 4.40 9.13 -14.74
N HIS A 384 4.03 7.97 -14.19
CA HIS A 384 4.24 7.61 -12.79
C HIS A 384 4.71 6.16 -12.64
N PHE A 385 5.43 5.91 -11.55
CA PHE A 385 6.07 4.63 -11.24
C PHE A 385 5.78 4.28 -9.78
N TRP A 386 5.06 3.19 -9.55
CA TRP A 386 5.02 2.57 -8.22
C TRP A 386 6.27 1.71 -8.04
N ASN A 387 7.12 2.08 -7.09
CA ASN A 387 8.17 1.21 -6.57
C ASN A 387 7.53 0.25 -5.57
N TRP A 388 7.61 -1.07 -5.80
CA TRP A 388 6.92 -2.08 -5.00
C TRP A 388 7.88 -3.15 -4.48
N GLU A 389 7.68 -3.64 -3.26
CA GLU A 389 8.51 -4.68 -2.63
C GLU A 389 7.82 -6.05 -2.69
N MET A 390 8.63 -7.12 -2.86
CA MET A 390 8.12 -8.49 -3.06
C MET A 390 7.43 -9.09 -1.83
N ASP A 391 7.69 -8.57 -0.64
CA ASP A 391 7.15 -9.03 0.64
C ASP A 391 5.97 -8.17 1.13
N MET A 392 5.37 -7.37 0.25
CA MET A 392 4.12 -6.68 0.51
C MET A 392 2.93 -7.49 0.02
N ARG A 393 1.85 -7.53 0.79
CA ARG A 393 0.56 -8.14 0.37
C ARG A 393 -0.59 -7.16 0.57
N TYR A 394 -1.63 -7.33 -0.24
CA TYR A 394 -2.86 -6.57 -0.12
C TYR A 394 -4.08 -7.48 -0.14
N ILE A 395 -4.88 -7.41 0.92
CA ILE A 395 -6.24 -7.96 0.93
C ILE A 395 -7.12 -6.88 0.29
N GLY A 396 -7.79 -7.20 -0.82
CA GLY A 396 -8.59 -6.26 -1.62
C GLY A 396 -8.10 -6.14 -3.07
N SER A 397 -8.65 -5.18 -3.82
CA SER A 397 -8.27 -4.91 -5.21
C SER A 397 -7.05 -3.99 -5.32
N TYR A 398 -5.98 -4.45 -5.98
CA TYR A 398 -4.80 -3.62 -6.27
C TYR A 398 -5.17 -2.38 -7.08
N TYR A 399 -6.11 -2.49 -8.02
CA TYR A 399 -6.59 -1.35 -8.79
C TYR A 399 -7.22 -0.29 -7.90
N GLU A 400 -8.15 -0.69 -7.02
CA GLU A 400 -8.79 0.25 -6.10
C GLU A 400 -7.76 0.92 -5.19
N LEU A 401 -6.80 0.17 -4.66
CA LEU A 401 -5.75 0.75 -3.82
C LEU A 401 -4.97 1.84 -4.57
N LEU A 402 -4.35 1.50 -5.71
CA LEU A 402 -3.43 2.43 -6.38
C LEU A 402 -4.16 3.62 -7.01
N ASP A 403 -5.34 3.41 -7.57
CA ASP A 403 -6.19 4.48 -8.14
C ASP A 403 -6.64 5.48 -7.07
N ARG A 404 -7.12 4.97 -5.92
CA ARG A 404 -7.65 5.80 -4.85
C ARG A 404 -6.57 6.59 -4.13
N LEU A 405 -5.38 6.00 -3.93
CA LEU A 405 -4.22 6.74 -3.41
C LEU A 405 -3.82 7.89 -4.34
N GLY A 406 -3.76 7.64 -5.65
CA GLY A 406 -3.48 8.67 -6.66
C GLY A 406 -4.52 9.78 -6.68
N SER A 407 -5.80 9.41 -6.76
CA SER A 407 -6.94 10.33 -6.79
C SER A 407 -7.02 11.20 -5.53
N TRP A 408 -6.82 10.60 -4.35
CA TRP A 408 -6.79 11.33 -3.08
C TRP A 408 -5.64 12.34 -3.04
N ALA A 409 -4.43 11.94 -3.43
CA ALA A 409 -3.27 12.81 -3.41
C ALA A 409 -3.40 13.97 -4.42
N LYS A 410 -4.01 13.72 -5.58
CA LYS A 410 -4.36 14.73 -6.57
C LYS A 410 -5.31 15.80 -6.00
N ALA A 411 -6.30 15.36 -5.24
CA ALA A 411 -7.29 16.24 -4.61
C ALA A 411 -6.73 17.09 -3.45
N GLN A 412 -5.57 16.74 -2.88
CA GLN A 412 -4.98 17.52 -1.79
C GLN A 412 -4.42 18.86 -2.27
N THR A 413 -4.68 19.93 -1.52
CA THR A 413 -3.91 21.19 -1.62
C THR A 413 -2.46 20.97 -1.20
N ARG A 414 -1.51 21.63 -1.87
CA ARG A 414 -0.10 21.69 -1.47
C ARG A 414 0.07 22.45 -0.14
N THR A 415 -0.84 23.37 0.18
CA THR A 415 -0.80 24.12 1.44
C THR A 415 -0.90 23.17 2.62
N LEU A 416 0.10 23.23 3.50
CA LEU A 416 0.25 22.39 4.68
C LEU A 416 0.32 20.87 4.42
N LEU A 417 0.58 20.46 3.16
CA LEU A 417 0.60 19.04 2.80
C LEU A 417 1.78 18.31 3.43
N TRP A 418 2.95 18.95 3.47
CA TRP A 418 4.15 18.39 4.11
C TRP A 418 3.96 18.19 5.61
N GLU A 419 3.29 19.14 6.27
CA GLU A 419 2.99 19.08 7.70
C GLU A 419 2.02 17.94 8.00
N ARG A 420 0.91 17.85 7.24
CA ARG A 420 -0.01 16.70 7.34
C ARG A 420 0.68 15.38 7.06
N SER A 421 1.56 15.35 6.06
CA SER A 421 2.30 14.15 5.67
C SER A 421 3.36 13.73 6.67
N SER A 422 3.73 14.61 7.61
CA SER A 422 4.72 14.31 8.66
C SER A 422 4.10 13.73 9.93
N LYS A 423 2.80 13.44 9.93
CA LYS A 423 2.04 12.99 11.10
C LYS A 423 1.12 11.82 10.71
N TYR A 424 1.02 10.79 11.55
CA TYR A 424 0.01 9.76 11.39
C TYR A 424 -1.37 10.31 11.72
N TYR A 425 -2.36 10.02 10.89
CA TYR A 425 -3.77 10.32 11.17
C TYR A 425 -4.37 9.21 12.03
N ILE A 426 -4.90 9.55 13.20
CA ILE A 426 -5.50 8.63 14.17
C ILE A 426 -6.96 9.06 14.37
N PRO A 427 -7.93 8.46 13.64
CA PRO A 427 -9.31 8.94 13.64
C PRO A 427 -9.95 9.03 15.03
N ALA A 428 -9.63 8.09 15.92
CA ALA A 428 -10.17 8.05 17.27
C ALA A 428 -9.67 9.19 18.19
N GLU A 429 -8.55 9.84 17.84
CA GLU A 429 -8.00 10.99 18.57
C GLU A 429 -8.23 12.31 17.83
N HIS A 430 -8.04 12.31 16.51
CA HIS A 430 -8.08 13.52 15.68
C HIS A 430 -9.47 13.85 15.13
N GLY A 431 -10.41 12.91 15.16
CA GLY A 431 -11.72 13.07 14.52
C GLY A 431 -11.63 12.87 13.01
N SER A 432 -12.38 13.67 12.26
CA SER A 432 -12.38 13.68 10.78
C SER A 432 -11.04 14.15 10.18
N TRP A 433 -10.85 13.94 8.88
CA TRP A 433 -9.65 14.41 8.16
C TRP A 433 -9.51 15.93 8.19
N ASP A 434 -10.62 16.67 8.12
CA ASP A 434 -10.60 18.14 8.19
C ASP A 434 -10.25 18.63 9.60
N GLU A 435 -10.73 17.94 10.65
CA GLU A 435 -10.33 18.22 12.03
C GLU A 435 -8.84 17.94 12.24
N PHE A 436 -8.33 16.83 11.71
CA PHE A 436 -6.90 16.54 11.69
C PHE A 436 -6.08 17.64 10.99
N ALA A 437 -6.51 18.09 9.80
CA ALA A 437 -5.84 19.17 9.08
C ALA A 437 -5.78 20.47 9.91
N ASN A 438 -6.87 20.80 10.61
CA ASN A 438 -6.94 21.95 11.51
C ASN A 438 -6.04 21.78 12.76
N ILE A 439 -5.91 20.56 13.29
CA ILE A 439 -4.98 20.26 14.39
C ILE A 439 -3.54 20.53 13.94
N VAL A 440 -3.14 20.00 12.79
CA VAL A 440 -1.79 20.19 12.23
C VAL A 440 -1.49 21.67 11.99
N GLU A 441 -2.45 22.44 11.47
CA GLU A 441 -2.29 23.89 11.28
C GLU A 441 -2.09 24.62 12.62
N LYS A 442 -2.85 24.26 13.66
CA LYS A 442 -2.70 24.85 15.01
C LYS A 442 -1.35 24.50 15.62
N GLU A 443 -0.90 23.25 15.50
CA GLU A 443 0.42 22.80 15.97
C GLU A 443 1.54 23.56 15.26
N LEU A 444 1.46 23.74 13.93
CA LEU A 444 2.41 24.55 13.19
C LEU A 444 2.40 26.02 13.63
N ASN A 445 1.23 26.63 13.80
CA ASN A 445 1.12 28.04 14.24
C ASN A 445 1.62 28.26 15.68
N ALA A 446 1.51 27.24 16.53
CA ALA A 446 2.12 27.24 17.86
C ALA A 446 3.63 26.98 17.82
N SER A 447 4.11 26.34 16.75
CA SER A 447 5.55 26.20 16.48
C SER A 447 6.14 27.52 15.97
N SER A 448 7.45 27.70 16.12
CA SER A 448 8.19 28.82 15.52
C SER A 448 8.59 28.55 14.05
N ARG A 449 8.04 27.49 13.44
CA ARG A 449 8.42 27.04 12.09
C ARG A 449 7.51 27.63 11.02
N ARG A 450 7.98 27.56 9.77
CA ARG A 450 7.23 27.98 8.59
C ARG A 450 6.71 26.75 7.86
N ALA A 451 5.51 26.88 7.30
CA ALA A 451 4.96 25.89 6.39
C ALA A 451 5.89 25.67 5.19
N ILE A 452 6.05 24.42 4.77
CA ILE A 452 6.83 24.05 3.60
C ILE A 452 5.98 24.22 2.34
N LEU A 453 6.44 25.09 1.43
CA LEU A 453 5.87 25.24 0.10
C LEU A 453 6.95 25.63 -0.90
N GLY A 454 7.04 24.87 -2.00
CA GLY A 454 8.01 25.11 -3.07
C GLY A 454 9.45 24.68 -2.75
N PRO A 455 10.40 25.00 -3.64
CA PRO A 455 11.80 24.62 -3.47
C PRO A 455 12.43 25.20 -2.20
N GLN A 456 13.28 24.43 -1.54
CA GLN A 456 13.97 24.85 -0.31
C GLN A 456 15.30 25.54 -0.63
N ILE A 457 15.76 26.43 0.27
CA ILE A 457 17.04 27.14 0.12
C ILE A 457 17.97 26.74 1.27
N PHE A 458 19.12 26.13 0.94
CA PHE A 458 20.15 25.74 1.92
C PHE A 458 21.53 25.67 1.25
N PRO A 459 22.64 25.79 2.00
CA PRO A 459 24.00 25.64 1.47
C PRO A 459 24.23 24.26 0.83
N GLY A 460 24.82 24.23 -0.37
CA GLY A 460 25.07 22.99 -1.12
C GLY A 460 23.92 22.56 -2.02
N ARG A 461 22.75 23.22 -1.99
CA ARG A 461 21.73 23.01 -3.02
C ARG A 461 22.22 23.53 -4.36
N MET A 462 22.13 22.69 -5.40
CA MET A 462 22.34 23.10 -6.78
C MET A 462 21.00 23.11 -7.52
N SER A 463 20.82 24.05 -8.44
CA SER A 463 19.61 24.13 -9.26
C SER A 463 19.59 23.01 -10.29
N LEU A 464 18.40 22.44 -10.56
CA LEU A 464 18.21 21.56 -11.72
C LEU A 464 18.30 22.39 -13.02
N LYS A 465 18.65 21.76 -14.14
CA LYS A 465 18.66 22.43 -15.45
C LYS A 465 17.32 23.10 -15.80
N SER A 466 16.21 22.46 -15.44
CA SER A 466 14.87 23.03 -15.66
C SER A 466 14.64 24.32 -14.86
N GLU A 467 15.16 24.39 -13.64
CA GLU A 467 15.10 25.60 -12.82
C GLU A 467 16.01 26.70 -13.36
N GLU A 468 17.22 26.35 -13.84
CA GLU A 468 18.14 27.28 -14.51
C GLU A 468 17.51 27.86 -15.79
N ALA A 469 16.68 27.07 -16.48
CA ALA A 469 15.88 27.49 -17.63
C ALA A 469 14.62 28.30 -17.24
N GLY A 470 14.39 28.53 -15.94
CA GLY A 470 13.27 29.34 -15.43
C GLY A 470 11.94 28.59 -15.30
N ALA A 471 11.92 27.27 -15.43
CA ALA A 471 10.72 26.48 -15.19
C ALA A 471 10.34 26.51 -13.69
N SER A 472 9.06 26.74 -13.39
CA SER A 472 8.57 26.67 -12.01
C SER A 472 7.92 25.32 -11.76
N ILE A 473 8.27 24.68 -10.64
CA ILE A 473 7.60 23.46 -10.20
C ILE A 473 6.22 23.72 -9.60
N LEU A 474 5.96 24.96 -9.17
CA LEU A 474 4.69 25.33 -8.54
C LEU A 474 3.67 25.64 -9.64
N PRO A 475 2.48 25.01 -9.62
CA PRO A 475 1.44 25.32 -10.60
C PRO A 475 0.94 26.76 -10.42
N PRO A 476 0.34 27.37 -11.45
CA PRO A 476 -0.19 28.74 -11.38
C PRO A 476 -1.17 28.99 -10.22
N SER A 477 -1.92 27.96 -9.82
CA SER A 477 -2.82 28.01 -8.65
C SER A 477 -2.11 28.34 -7.32
N CYS A 478 -0.79 28.16 -7.25
CA CYS A 478 0.04 28.45 -6.08
C CYS A 478 0.73 29.82 -6.17
N ALA A 479 0.39 30.65 -7.17
CA ALA A 479 0.97 31.97 -7.32
C ALA A 479 0.69 32.86 -6.09
N ARG A 480 1.63 33.78 -5.83
CA ARG A 480 1.54 34.70 -4.69
C ARG A 480 0.25 35.53 -4.78
N GLY A 481 -0.54 35.50 -3.71
CA GLY A 481 -1.84 36.20 -3.62
C GLY A 481 -3.04 35.36 -4.09
N GLY A 482 -2.83 34.14 -4.57
CA GLY A 482 -3.89 33.17 -4.85
C GLY A 482 -4.52 32.56 -3.58
N ASN A 483 -5.59 31.78 -3.76
CA ASN A 483 -6.27 31.08 -2.67
C ASN A 483 -5.43 29.87 -2.21
N PRO A 484 -4.94 29.83 -0.95
CA PRO A 484 -4.13 28.72 -0.45
C PRO A 484 -4.84 27.36 -0.51
N ASN A 485 -6.17 27.33 -0.42
CA ASN A 485 -6.95 26.09 -0.49
C ASN A 485 -7.02 25.49 -1.89
N GLU A 486 -6.75 26.28 -2.93
CA GLU A 486 -6.76 25.83 -4.33
C GLU A 486 -5.35 25.50 -4.85
N CYS A 487 -4.29 25.89 -4.14
CA CYS A 487 -2.91 25.68 -4.55
C CYS A 487 -2.60 24.19 -4.78
N GLY A 488 -2.44 23.81 -6.05
CA GLY A 488 -2.08 22.45 -6.48
C GLY A 488 -3.21 21.43 -6.38
N VAL A 489 -4.45 21.85 -6.13
CA VAL A 489 -5.62 20.95 -6.22
C VAL A 489 -5.84 20.56 -7.68
N GLY A 490 -5.95 19.26 -7.95
CA GLY A 490 -6.05 18.73 -9.32
C GLY A 490 -4.70 18.44 -9.99
N GLU A 491 -3.59 18.84 -9.38
CA GLU A 491 -2.24 18.42 -9.79
C GLU A 491 -1.92 17.03 -9.20
N GLU A 492 -1.41 16.11 -10.02
CA GLU A 492 -0.92 14.81 -9.54
C GLU A 492 0.22 15.00 -8.52
N ALA A 493 0.25 14.17 -7.48
CA ALA A 493 1.38 14.15 -6.57
C ALA A 493 2.58 13.43 -7.20
N ASP A 494 3.75 14.05 -7.06
CA ASP A 494 5.05 13.54 -7.51
C ASP A 494 5.57 12.41 -6.65
N LEU A 495 5.24 12.44 -5.37
CA LEU A 495 5.59 11.40 -4.43
C LEU A 495 4.36 11.05 -3.59
N ILE A 496 3.99 9.77 -3.59
CA ILE A 496 3.01 9.22 -2.65
C ILE A 496 3.71 8.13 -1.84
N THR A 497 3.82 8.31 -0.53
CA THR A 497 4.39 7.32 0.39
C THR A 497 3.31 6.62 1.19
N LEU A 498 3.65 5.43 1.68
CA LEU A 498 2.81 4.62 2.57
C LEU A 498 3.25 4.71 4.04
N ASN A 499 4.23 5.55 4.35
CA ASN A 499 4.58 5.98 5.71
C ASN A 499 4.77 7.50 5.72
N PRO A 500 4.64 8.17 6.90
CA PRO A 500 4.84 9.60 7.03
C PRO A 500 6.19 10.06 6.49
N LEU A 501 6.18 11.26 5.89
CA LEU A 501 7.34 12.02 5.44
C LEU A 501 8.00 12.70 6.65
N PHE A 502 8.65 11.92 7.51
CA PHE A 502 9.24 12.43 8.74
C PHE A 502 10.51 13.23 8.47
N ASP A 503 10.77 14.22 9.33
CA ASP A 503 12.04 14.94 9.34
C ASP A 503 13.11 14.05 10.00
N ALA A 504 14.18 13.75 9.26
CA ALA A 504 15.25 12.88 9.75
C ALA A 504 16.10 13.57 10.83
N ASP A 505 16.09 14.91 10.90
CA ASP A 505 16.86 15.63 11.89
C ASP A 505 16.39 15.31 13.32
N GLU A 506 17.33 14.95 14.19
CA GLU A 506 17.10 14.53 15.58
C GLU A 506 16.09 13.39 15.78
N SER A 507 15.72 12.64 14.73
CA SER A 507 14.71 11.56 14.83
C SER A 507 15.22 10.31 15.56
N GLY A 508 16.53 10.18 15.74
CA GLY A 508 17.15 8.96 16.26
C GLY A 508 17.18 7.80 15.26
N TRP A 509 16.73 8.01 14.03
CA TRP A 509 16.81 7.01 12.97
C TRP A 509 18.26 6.78 12.54
N VAL A 510 18.66 5.51 12.41
CA VAL A 510 20.07 5.13 12.24
C VAL A 510 20.71 5.64 10.94
N PHE A 511 19.92 5.82 9.87
CA PHE A 511 20.41 6.30 8.57
C PHE A 511 20.18 7.80 8.35
N ALA A 512 19.79 8.55 9.38
CA ALA A 512 19.43 9.97 9.25
C ALA A 512 20.55 10.88 8.69
N LYS A 513 21.80 10.42 8.72
CA LYS A 513 22.97 11.13 8.19
C LYS A 513 23.70 10.38 7.08
N ASP A 514 23.11 9.33 6.52
CA ASP A 514 23.63 8.71 5.29
C ASP A 514 23.30 9.59 4.09
N VAL A 515 24.13 10.63 3.95
CA VAL A 515 24.07 11.72 2.98
C VAL A 515 25.45 11.84 2.34
N THR A 516 25.49 11.76 1.01
CA THR A 516 26.72 11.66 0.21
C THR A 516 26.79 12.83 -0.77
N GLY A 517 27.99 13.40 -0.99
CA GLY A 517 28.21 14.43 -2.01
C GLY A 517 28.09 15.89 -1.55
N TYR A 518 27.53 16.15 -0.37
CA TYR A 518 27.37 17.51 0.16
C TYR A 518 28.59 17.97 0.97
N GLU A 519 28.90 19.26 0.94
CA GLU A 519 30.02 19.83 1.69
C GLU A 519 29.84 19.73 3.21
N MET A 520 30.70 18.96 3.87
CA MET A 520 30.65 18.69 5.32
C MET A 520 30.95 19.89 6.22
N VAL A 521 31.38 21.04 5.66
CA VAL A 521 31.56 22.28 6.41
C VAL A 521 30.23 22.93 6.81
N PHE A 522 29.15 22.62 6.07
CA PHE A 522 27.82 23.10 6.36
C PHE A 522 27.01 22.08 7.17
N ALA A 523 25.90 22.55 7.73
CA ALA A 523 24.93 21.65 8.32
C ALA A 523 24.43 20.65 7.26
N PRO A 524 24.16 19.38 7.65
CA PRO A 524 23.57 18.42 6.74
C PRO A 524 22.28 18.98 6.10
N PRO A 525 22.01 18.76 4.79
CA PRO A 525 20.88 19.38 4.06
C PRO A 525 19.51 19.01 4.67
N PRO A 526 18.42 19.75 4.47
CA PRO A 526 17.10 19.33 4.94
C PRO A 526 16.75 17.91 4.45
N ARG A 527 16.19 17.03 5.28
CA ARG A 527 15.93 15.63 4.91
C ARG A 527 14.52 15.21 5.29
N ARG A 528 13.83 14.61 4.33
CA ARG A 528 12.57 13.91 4.57
C ARG A 528 12.75 12.45 4.21
N CYS A 529 12.13 11.59 4.99
CA CYS A 529 12.24 10.14 4.86
C CYS A 529 10.88 9.49 4.92
N ALA A 530 10.75 8.35 4.26
CA ALA A 530 9.67 7.40 4.48
C ALA A 530 10.27 5.99 4.48
N ILE A 531 10.29 5.35 5.65
CA ILE A 531 10.75 3.97 5.80
C ILE A 531 9.79 3.03 5.05
N VAL A 532 10.31 1.94 4.50
CA VAL A 532 9.74 1.15 3.40
C VAL A 532 9.78 1.95 2.10
N THR A 533 10.53 1.46 1.11
CA THR A 533 10.75 2.22 -0.14
C THR A 533 9.53 2.22 -1.07
N ALA A 534 8.45 1.55 -0.68
CA ALA A 534 7.20 1.47 -1.43
C ALA A 534 6.54 2.85 -1.58
N SER A 535 6.47 3.33 -2.82
CA SER A 535 5.99 4.68 -3.13
C SER A 535 5.61 4.84 -4.60
N ARG A 536 4.74 5.81 -4.90
CA ARG A 536 4.51 6.29 -6.28
C ARG A 536 5.41 7.48 -6.53
N LEU A 537 6.22 7.45 -7.59
CA LEU A 537 7.08 8.54 -8.01
C LEU A 537 6.68 9.01 -9.41
N SER A 538 6.66 10.32 -9.66
CA SER A 538 6.48 10.85 -11.02
C SER A 538 7.76 10.72 -11.83
N ARG A 539 7.62 10.66 -13.16
CA ARG A 539 8.74 10.69 -14.11
C ARG A 539 9.64 11.91 -13.87
N ARG A 540 9.07 13.08 -13.59
CA ARG A 540 9.82 14.32 -13.35
C ARG A 540 10.61 14.29 -12.03
N LEU A 541 10.10 13.64 -10.99
CA LEU A 541 10.84 13.43 -9.74
C LEU A 541 12.01 12.46 -9.96
N LEU A 542 11.78 11.34 -10.66
CA LEU A 542 12.85 10.39 -10.99
C LEU A 542 13.93 11.01 -11.88
N ALA A 543 13.55 11.88 -12.82
CA ALA A 543 14.51 12.65 -13.63
C ALA A 543 15.33 13.64 -12.78
N ALA A 544 14.71 14.32 -11.81
CA ALA A 544 15.42 15.20 -10.88
C ALA A 544 16.38 14.41 -9.97
N MET A 545 15.96 13.26 -9.45
CA MET A 545 16.81 12.34 -8.70
C MET A 545 18.00 11.89 -9.55
N HIS A 546 17.75 11.49 -10.79
CA HIS A 546 18.80 11.10 -11.73
C HIS A 546 19.82 12.22 -11.89
N GLU A 547 19.36 13.46 -12.11
CA GLU A 547 20.21 14.63 -12.25
C GLU A 547 21.11 14.91 -11.05
N GLU A 548 20.55 14.85 -9.86
CA GLU A 548 21.28 15.02 -8.60
C GLU A 548 22.42 14.01 -8.49
N MET A 549 22.20 12.76 -8.90
CA MET A 549 23.25 11.75 -8.80
C MET A 549 24.28 11.84 -9.93
N TRP A 550 23.88 11.98 -11.20
CA TRP A 550 24.83 11.96 -12.32
C TRP A 550 25.63 13.25 -12.45
N ARG A 551 25.01 14.41 -12.18
CA ARG A 551 25.63 15.72 -12.42
C ARG A 551 26.26 16.31 -11.16
N MET A 552 25.62 16.12 -10.01
CA MET A 552 26.01 16.76 -8.75
C MET A 552 26.68 15.78 -7.79
N HIS A 553 26.65 14.47 -8.08
CA HIS A 553 27.15 13.41 -7.21
C HIS A 553 26.54 13.45 -5.81
N HIS A 554 25.30 13.94 -5.70
CA HIS A 554 24.53 13.96 -4.47
C HIS A 554 23.70 12.69 -4.34
N SER A 555 23.71 12.09 -3.15
CA SER A 555 22.85 10.94 -2.85
C SER A 555 22.52 10.89 -1.36
N MET A 556 21.51 10.11 -1.02
CA MET A 556 21.06 9.83 0.34
C MET A 556 20.61 8.38 0.44
N PHE A 557 20.46 7.86 1.67
CA PHE A 557 19.91 6.52 1.87
C PHE A 557 18.60 6.28 1.11
N SER A 558 18.36 5.03 0.69
CA SER A 558 17.30 4.66 -0.25
C SER A 558 15.88 5.09 0.15
N GLU A 559 15.57 5.08 1.46
CA GLU A 559 14.29 5.52 2.05
C GLU A 559 14.19 7.04 2.28
N MET A 560 15.29 7.76 2.09
CA MET A 560 15.43 9.20 2.30
C MET A 560 15.50 9.97 0.98
N PHE A 561 16.16 9.42 -0.03
CA PHE A 561 16.49 10.15 -1.25
C PHE A 561 15.26 10.68 -2.00
N PRO A 562 14.21 9.89 -2.31
CA PRO A 562 13.05 10.41 -3.05
C PRO A 562 12.33 11.55 -2.34
N ALA A 563 12.08 11.40 -1.04
CA ALA A 563 11.38 12.39 -0.23
C ALA A 563 12.21 13.67 -0.04
N SER A 564 13.52 13.54 0.10
CA SER A 564 14.42 14.69 0.20
C SER A 564 14.55 15.43 -1.13
N MET A 565 14.63 14.73 -2.26
CA MET A 565 14.63 15.38 -3.58
C MET A 565 13.29 16.08 -3.87
N ALA A 566 12.18 15.47 -3.47
CA ALA A 566 10.87 16.10 -3.56
C ALA A 566 10.79 17.39 -2.73
N LEU A 567 11.34 17.37 -1.50
CA LEU A 567 11.44 18.54 -0.64
C LEU A 567 12.32 19.63 -1.26
N HIS A 568 13.56 19.29 -1.63
CA HIS A 568 14.59 20.25 -2.07
C HIS A 568 14.13 21.06 -3.28
N HIS A 569 13.46 20.39 -4.21
CA HIS A 569 13.03 20.96 -5.49
C HIS A 569 11.53 21.30 -5.53
N GLY A 570 10.82 21.21 -4.41
CA GLY A 570 9.44 21.72 -4.29
C GLY A 570 8.36 20.90 -4.98
N PHE A 571 8.61 19.62 -5.25
CA PHE A 571 7.64 18.68 -5.81
C PHE A 571 6.46 18.43 -4.84
N LYS A 572 5.30 18.02 -5.37
CA LYS A 572 4.12 17.70 -4.54
C LYS A 572 4.30 16.31 -3.92
N ALA A 573 4.55 16.24 -2.62
CA ALA A 573 4.70 14.98 -1.90
C ALA A 573 3.59 14.81 -0.85
N ALA A 574 3.02 13.60 -0.77
CA ALA A 574 2.00 13.25 0.20
C ALA A 574 2.28 11.90 0.84
N TYR A 575 2.10 11.79 2.15
CA TYR A 575 1.85 10.50 2.80
C TYR A 575 0.35 10.20 2.71
N ALA A 576 -0.01 9.07 2.11
CA ALA A 576 -1.39 8.65 2.02
C ALA A 576 -1.80 7.86 3.28
N PRO A 577 -2.82 8.32 4.04
CA PRO A 577 -3.20 7.73 5.33
C PRO A 577 -4.00 6.43 5.14
N HIS A 578 -3.36 5.41 4.56
CA HIS A 578 -3.99 4.11 4.33
C HIS A 578 -4.32 3.40 5.64
N PRO A 579 -5.32 2.51 5.65
CA PRO A 579 -5.67 1.73 6.83
C PRO A 579 -4.46 0.96 7.39
N VAL A 580 -4.12 1.21 8.65
CA VAL A 580 -3.12 0.50 9.43
C VAL A 580 -3.77 0.00 10.73
N PHE A 581 -3.66 -1.31 10.93
CA PHE A 581 -4.31 -2.03 12.02
C PHE A 581 -3.31 -2.34 13.11
N LEU A 582 -3.77 -2.38 14.36
CA LEU A 582 -2.96 -2.76 15.53
C LEU A 582 -3.46 -4.09 16.06
N ASP A 583 -2.55 -4.98 16.46
CA ASP A 583 -2.90 -6.28 17.04
C ASP A 583 -3.45 -6.21 18.46
N ARG A 584 -3.28 -5.07 19.14
CA ARG A 584 -3.66 -4.85 20.53
C ARG A 584 -4.57 -3.63 20.69
N ALA A 585 -5.30 -3.62 21.81
CA ALA A 585 -6.18 -2.51 22.19
C ALA A 585 -5.43 -1.41 22.95
N TRP A 586 -4.92 -0.40 22.24
CA TRP A 586 -4.19 0.71 22.87
C TRP A 586 -5.16 1.71 23.50
N TYR A 587 -5.42 1.56 24.81
CA TYR A 587 -6.22 2.50 25.59
C TYR A 587 -5.39 3.26 26.61
N PRO A 588 -5.69 4.55 26.85
CA PRO A 588 -6.56 5.42 26.03
C PRO A 588 -5.97 5.67 24.63
N PHE A 589 -6.81 6.06 23.65
CA PHE A 589 -6.40 6.25 22.24
C PHE A 589 -5.26 7.25 22.05
N ASN A 590 -5.19 8.29 22.88
CA ASN A 590 -4.06 9.24 22.89
C ASN A 590 -2.69 8.58 23.18
N THR A 591 -2.65 7.31 23.59
CA THR A 591 -1.41 6.56 23.72
C THR A 591 -0.83 6.22 22.35
N ILE A 592 -1.68 5.98 21.33
CA ILE A 592 -1.23 5.84 19.94
C ILE A 592 -0.63 7.16 19.47
N GLU A 593 -1.30 8.30 19.72
CA GLU A 593 -0.80 9.63 19.36
C GLU A 593 0.60 9.87 19.97
N LYS A 594 0.77 9.59 21.26
CA LYS A 594 2.08 9.76 21.92
C LYS A 594 3.17 8.84 21.38
N ALA A 595 2.81 7.63 20.94
CA ALA A 595 3.78 6.64 20.46
C ALA A 595 4.18 6.88 19.00
N PHE A 596 3.22 7.26 18.15
CA PHE A 596 3.40 7.38 16.71
C PHE A 596 3.61 8.82 16.25
N ASN A 597 3.12 9.81 16.99
CA ASN A 597 3.29 11.24 16.74
C ASN A 597 4.01 11.94 17.91
N GLY A 598 4.88 11.21 18.63
CA GLY A 598 5.62 11.70 19.79
C GLY A 598 6.81 12.60 19.48
N GLY A 599 7.08 12.85 18.19
CA GLY A 599 8.17 13.70 17.72
C GLY A 599 7.95 15.19 18.01
N ARG A 600 8.88 16.01 17.53
CA ARG A 600 8.85 17.46 17.69
C ARG A 600 7.54 18.03 17.16
N ASP A 601 6.89 18.88 17.97
CA ASP A 601 5.60 19.52 17.69
C ASP A 601 4.47 18.55 17.27
N GLY A 602 4.46 17.31 17.79
CA GLY A 602 3.43 16.33 17.46
C GLY A 602 3.60 15.69 16.09
N THR A 603 4.80 15.75 15.49
CA THR A 603 5.12 15.08 14.22
C THR A 603 5.73 13.69 14.46
N THR A 604 6.07 12.99 13.37
CA THR A 604 6.83 11.75 13.40
C THR A 604 8.35 11.95 13.30
N GLY A 605 8.82 13.20 13.23
CA GLY A 605 10.26 13.56 13.15
C GLY A 605 10.79 14.19 14.43
N GLY A 606 12.12 14.29 14.56
CA GLY A 606 12.77 14.83 15.77
C GLY A 606 12.67 13.92 17.00
N HIS A 607 13.12 14.44 18.15
CA HIS A 607 13.13 13.70 19.40
C HIS A 607 11.75 13.14 19.77
N GLY A 608 11.68 11.83 20.03
CA GLY A 608 10.42 11.11 20.28
C GLY A 608 9.78 10.48 19.04
N SER A 609 10.45 10.56 17.88
CA SER A 609 10.04 9.87 16.65
C SER A 609 9.73 8.39 16.88
N PRO A 610 8.68 7.83 16.24
CA PRO A 610 8.44 6.39 16.24
C PRO A 610 9.53 5.59 15.50
N PHE A 611 10.38 6.27 14.72
CA PHE A 611 11.45 5.66 13.93
C PHE A 611 12.82 5.69 14.64
N ASP A 612 12.89 6.25 15.85
CA ASP A 612 14.05 6.09 16.74
C ASP A 612 14.21 4.60 17.07
N LEU A 613 15.46 4.10 17.06
CA LEU A 613 15.77 2.72 17.46
C LEU A 613 15.16 2.32 18.82
N LYS A 614 14.96 3.28 19.72
CA LYS A 614 14.34 3.05 21.03
C LYS A 614 12.81 2.92 20.97
N ASN A 615 12.16 3.50 19.97
CA ASN A 615 10.69 3.55 19.85
C ASN A 615 10.14 2.65 18.74
N GLU A 616 10.98 2.23 17.80
CA GLU A 616 10.59 1.45 16.62
C GLU A 616 9.82 0.17 16.95
N HIS A 617 10.07 -0.41 18.13
CA HIS A 617 9.35 -1.58 18.62
C HIS A 617 7.81 -1.39 18.64
N ASN A 618 7.30 -0.16 18.70
CA ASN A 618 5.86 0.13 18.63
C ASN A 618 5.23 -0.35 17.30
N HIS A 619 6.02 -0.40 16.23
CA HIS A 619 5.56 -0.87 14.93
C HIS A 619 5.39 -2.40 14.84
N LYS A 620 5.90 -3.18 15.80
CA LYS A 620 5.82 -4.65 15.78
C LYS A 620 4.38 -5.17 15.75
N GLY A 621 3.46 -4.47 16.42
CA GLY A 621 2.04 -4.80 16.45
C GLY A 621 1.21 -4.21 15.31
N THR A 622 1.82 -3.58 14.31
CA THR A 622 1.10 -2.91 13.21
C THR A 622 0.93 -3.83 12.00
N SER A 623 -0.09 -3.63 11.16
CA SER A 623 -0.18 -4.34 9.87
C SER A 623 0.86 -3.88 8.85
N TRP A 624 1.54 -2.75 9.08
CA TRP A 624 2.39 -2.10 8.10
C TRP A 624 3.63 -1.46 8.74
N TYR A 625 4.78 -2.14 8.62
CA TYR A 625 6.12 -1.60 8.87
C TYR A 625 7.17 -2.70 8.63
N TYR A 626 8.41 -2.40 8.22
CA TYR A 626 9.39 -3.46 7.90
C TYR A 626 9.73 -4.41 9.06
N ASN A 627 9.57 -3.97 10.31
CA ASN A 627 9.79 -4.74 11.53
C ASN A 627 8.47 -5.23 12.17
N SER A 628 7.37 -5.27 11.42
CA SER A 628 6.09 -5.80 11.92
C SER A 628 6.17 -7.31 12.17
N GLU A 629 5.70 -7.73 13.34
CA GLU A 629 5.47 -9.12 13.72
C GLU A 629 4.02 -9.55 13.40
N PHE A 630 3.07 -8.61 13.51
CA PHE A 630 1.65 -8.86 13.31
C PHE A 630 1.27 -9.14 11.86
N ALA A 631 1.86 -8.43 10.89
CA ALA A 631 1.47 -8.55 9.48
C ALA A 631 1.59 -9.99 8.96
N GLY A 632 2.74 -10.62 9.19
CA GLY A 632 2.98 -12.02 8.82
C GLY A 632 2.03 -12.98 9.53
N LEU A 633 1.79 -12.78 10.84
CA LEU A 633 0.85 -13.62 11.60
C LEU A 633 -0.55 -13.50 11.00
N LEU A 634 -1.06 -12.28 10.84
CA LEU A 634 -2.40 -12.05 10.32
C LEU A 634 -2.58 -12.64 8.92
N TRP A 635 -1.60 -12.44 8.04
CA TRP A 635 -1.62 -12.95 6.67
C TRP A 635 -1.79 -14.47 6.62
N ARG A 636 -1.00 -15.20 7.39
CA ARG A 636 -1.03 -16.66 7.37
C ARG A 636 -2.28 -17.24 8.00
N ARG A 637 -2.83 -16.56 9.03
CA ARG A 637 -4.16 -16.88 9.56
C ARG A 637 -5.24 -16.65 8.49
N TRP A 638 -5.15 -15.55 7.75
CA TRP A 638 -6.04 -15.26 6.62
C TRP A 638 -5.82 -16.18 5.41
N LEU A 639 -4.68 -16.86 5.29
CA LEU A 639 -4.49 -17.97 4.34
C LEU A 639 -5.05 -19.31 4.84
N GLY A 640 -5.43 -19.40 6.12
CA GLY A 640 -6.07 -20.58 6.69
C GLY A 640 -5.10 -21.52 7.39
N TYR A 641 -3.84 -21.12 7.55
CA TYR A 641 -2.84 -21.93 8.22
C TYR A 641 -2.93 -21.82 9.74
N ALA A 642 -2.65 -22.94 10.41
CA ALA A 642 -2.47 -22.98 11.85
C ALA A 642 -1.10 -22.38 12.22
N GLN A 643 -1.06 -21.51 13.22
CA GLN A 643 0.19 -20.98 13.77
C GLN A 643 -0.01 -20.49 15.20
N MET A 644 1.10 -20.21 15.86
CA MET A 644 1.14 -19.62 17.19
C MET A 644 0.52 -18.21 17.17
N ASP A 645 -0.44 -17.96 18.06
CA ASP A 645 -1.28 -16.76 18.05
C ASP A 645 -0.63 -15.51 18.66
N GLY A 646 0.60 -15.62 19.15
CA GLY A 646 1.40 -14.53 19.66
C GLY A 646 1.03 -14.06 21.06
N ARG A 647 0.14 -14.76 21.77
CA ARG A 647 -0.29 -14.40 23.12
C ARG A 647 0.63 -14.97 24.20
N GLY A 648 0.69 -14.31 25.36
CA GLY A 648 1.46 -14.82 26.51
C GLY A 648 1.50 -13.84 27.67
N ASN A 649 1.89 -14.33 28.85
CA ASN A 649 1.77 -13.59 30.12
C ASN A 649 2.66 -12.34 30.21
N ASN A 650 3.67 -12.23 29.33
CA ASN A 650 4.58 -11.08 29.23
C ASN A 650 4.24 -10.19 28.02
N GLY A 651 2.97 -10.17 27.61
CA GLY A 651 2.49 -9.43 26.43
C GLY A 651 2.53 -10.23 25.12
N GLY A 652 3.29 -11.32 25.06
CA GLY A 652 3.38 -12.24 23.92
C GLY A 652 4.03 -11.66 22.66
N ARG A 653 4.67 -12.50 21.84
CA ARG A 653 5.33 -12.12 20.58
C ARG A 653 5.05 -13.11 19.46
N ALA A 654 5.33 -12.73 18.22
CA ALA A 654 5.17 -13.65 17.09
C ALA A 654 5.95 -14.97 17.33
N GLY A 655 5.25 -16.10 17.20
CA GLY A 655 5.82 -17.43 17.45
C GLY A 655 5.56 -17.98 18.86
N GLU A 656 4.97 -17.19 19.76
CA GLU A 656 4.57 -17.60 21.12
C GLU A 656 3.06 -17.87 21.21
N GLY A 657 2.62 -18.40 22.36
CA GLY A 657 1.20 -18.55 22.68
C GLY A 657 0.64 -19.93 22.40
N SER A 658 -0.54 -20.00 21.79
CA SER A 658 -1.23 -21.24 21.48
C SER A 658 -1.36 -21.45 19.98
N LEU A 659 -1.28 -22.71 19.54
CA LEU A 659 -1.53 -23.04 18.15
C LEU A 659 -3.02 -22.83 17.86
N ARG A 660 -3.30 -21.93 16.91
CA ARG A 660 -4.66 -21.58 16.51
C ARG A 660 -4.78 -21.58 14.99
N GLY A 661 -5.98 -21.84 14.48
CA GLY A 661 -6.33 -21.81 13.06
C GLY A 661 -6.24 -23.16 12.40
N GLY A 662 -6.02 -23.15 11.09
CA GLY A 662 -6.02 -24.39 10.32
C GLY A 662 -7.44 -24.86 9.99
N LEU A 663 -7.49 -25.87 9.12
CA LEU A 663 -8.70 -26.57 8.74
C LEU A 663 -9.52 -27.04 9.95
N GLU A 664 -8.87 -27.56 10.99
CA GLU A 664 -9.58 -28.10 12.17
C GLU A 664 -10.37 -27.02 12.92
N GLU A 665 -9.76 -25.86 13.21
CA GLU A 665 -10.44 -24.78 13.94
C GLU A 665 -11.50 -24.10 13.08
N GLU A 666 -11.23 -23.88 11.80
CA GLU A 666 -12.16 -23.20 10.89
C GLU A 666 -13.36 -24.09 10.51
N SER A 667 -13.17 -25.40 10.35
CA SER A 667 -14.26 -26.34 10.01
C SER A 667 -15.14 -26.72 11.20
N HIS A 668 -14.76 -26.33 12.42
CA HIS A 668 -15.53 -26.70 13.61
C HIS A 668 -16.93 -26.07 13.55
N LYS A 669 -17.97 -26.85 13.90
CA LYS A 669 -19.39 -26.39 13.85
C LYS A 669 -19.67 -25.10 14.64
N ASP A 670 -18.92 -24.89 15.72
CA ASP A 670 -19.03 -23.74 16.63
C ASP A 670 -17.98 -22.65 16.30
N SER A 671 -17.40 -22.69 15.09
CA SER A 671 -16.47 -21.69 14.56
C SER A 671 -17.21 -20.67 13.70
N SER A 672 -16.64 -19.47 13.57
CA SER A 672 -17.12 -18.47 12.61
C SER A 672 -16.68 -18.78 11.16
N GLY A 673 -15.91 -19.85 10.92
CA GLY A 673 -15.49 -20.30 9.59
C GLY A 673 -14.22 -19.59 9.10
N ARG A 674 -13.96 -19.62 7.78
CA ARG A 674 -12.82 -18.92 7.17
C ARG A 674 -12.80 -17.45 7.52
N LEU A 675 -11.61 -16.91 7.76
CA LEU A 675 -11.45 -15.49 8.00
C LEU A 675 -11.85 -14.65 6.78
N CYS A 676 -12.50 -13.53 7.04
CA CYS A 676 -12.87 -12.54 6.02
C CYS A 676 -12.42 -11.17 6.49
N MET A 677 -11.64 -10.47 5.67
CA MET A 677 -10.99 -9.22 6.08
C MET A 677 -11.36 -8.07 5.15
N ARG A 678 -11.62 -6.89 5.72
CA ARG A 678 -11.62 -5.65 4.95
C ARG A 678 -10.28 -5.42 4.26
N SER A 679 -10.27 -4.49 3.31
CA SER A 679 -9.05 -4.21 2.58
C SER A 679 -7.91 -3.71 3.48
N MET A 680 -6.71 -4.25 3.28
CA MET A 680 -5.58 -4.04 4.21
C MET A 680 -4.24 -4.29 3.52
N LEU A 681 -3.31 -3.36 3.72
CA LEU A 681 -1.89 -3.54 3.42
C LEU A 681 -1.17 -4.29 4.55
N LEU A 682 -0.34 -5.26 4.16
CA LEU A 682 0.40 -6.14 5.06
C LEU A 682 1.88 -6.13 4.68
N HIS A 683 2.74 -5.71 5.61
CA HIS A 683 4.18 -5.72 5.42
C HIS A 683 4.94 -5.86 6.76
N PRO A 684 5.95 -6.75 6.85
CA PRO A 684 6.44 -7.64 5.79
C PRO A 684 5.80 -9.03 5.82
N ILE A 685 5.72 -9.67 4.66
CA ILE A 685 5.39 -11.07 4.46
C ILE A 685 6.63 -11.80 3.94
N LYS A 686 7.45 -12.29 4.88
CA LYS A 686 8.71 -12.97 4.56
C LYS A 686 8.54 -14.42 4.08
N TRP A 687 7.44 -15.05 4.44
CA TRP A 687 7.04 -16.40 4.06
C TRP A 687 5.53 -16.58 4.29
N GLU A 688 4.90 -17.46 3.53
CA GLU A 688 3.44 -17.62 3.55
C GLU A 688 2.99 -18.91 4.24
N ASN A 689 3.67 -20.03 4.01
CA ASN A 689 3.31 -21.29 4.65
C ASN A 689 4.19 -21.53 5.89
N PRO A 690 3.63 -21.90 7.07
CA PRO A 690 4.42 -22.27 8.26
C PRO A 690 5.55 -23.28 8.04
N ILE A 691 5.44 -24.14 7.03
CA ILE A 691 6.47 -25.11 6.67
C ILE A 691 7.67 -24.46 5.97
N GLU A 692 7.49 -23.29 5.34
CA GLU A 692 8.55 -22.51 4.66
C GLU A 692 9.40 -21.69 5.63
N ARG A 693 9.10 -21.75 6.94
CA ARG A 693 9.84 -20.99 7.95
C ARG A 693 11.34 -21.35 7.87
N PRO A 694 12.23 -20.36 7.66
CA PRO A 694 13.68 -20.59 7.61
C PRO A 694 14.26 -21.13 8.91
#